data_AF-A0A1F2VJ19-F1
#
_entry.id   AF-A0A1F2VJ19-F1
#
_cell.length_a   1.000
_cell.length_b   1.000
_cell.length_c   1.000
_cell.angle_alpha   90.00
_cell.angle_beta   90.00
_cell.angle_gamma   90.00
#
_symmetry.space_group_name_H-M   'P 1'
#
loop_
_entity.id
_entity.type
_entity.pdbx_description
1 polymer ?
#
loop_
_entity_poly.entity_id
_entity_poly.type
_entity_poly.pdbx_seq_one_letter_code
_entity_poly.pdbx_strand_id
1 'polypeptide(L)'
;MRAQRPAIALFVLVAAAWAIAQQPEAPLPRFRSGANLVSVDAYVSKDGVALTDLRADELEVLEDDRPQTIESFKLVRARTPGSPSTHAEPLGSQAQRDAAADPDARLFVLFLDQWHVSLDGSARAQAPVSELLAKAIGPDDLLGVITPEMSPSSLNLTRRVAAIERVLRENWTWGERDKAITSDPRENELQLCYPDGRRETPQFNGVAKELIERRRERKTLLALDALVSQLATLRDDRKFVVVLTEGWVLFRRNDRLGGVLVPDSVPGPPPIGVGTDGRIVAGDDPRQAMVGFDSCERERVVLSYVDHEYELRQLAQRANRANVTFYIIDPRGLVVFDDSIGPLRPATPVADRDRLQSRQDGLRELAQQTDGAVVLDTSDVRGATARMFANLGSHYLLSYYSSNTKLDGRFRRLTVRVKREGVDVRARPGYLAPTEAEARAAGATPVREPGSRGPVALPPTVARALEAIAPGRGNLPIRIQAAGGRASIRAVVELDAATLKLPEWASGGTLEVAIEPDKGSSGQPQSVTAAIEPGQRSVAISGTDAPLAPGVYTIRAEATPRAGRLPVRASTVATVPAEAAEVGTGLLALRRGPSTGLAYMPTADPRFRRTERLRVEVPVVGTGHTGAPRLLTREGQPMPLVAAYSTRMDDQRNVTLGVAEIVLAPLAAGEYVLELTLTKGRATDIVAYGFRIVP
;
A
#
# COMPACT_ATOMS: atom_id res chain seq x y z
N MET A 1 67.05 62.65 31.48
CA MET A 1 67.82 61.57 30.82
C MET A 1 66.97 60.31 30.80
N ARG A 2 66.88 59.66 29.62
CA ARG A 2 66.74 58.19 29.35
C ARG A 2 66.01 57.31 30.39
N ALA A 3 65.16 56.34 30.04
CA ALA A 3 64.76 55.73 28.79
C ALA A 3 63.57 54.78 29.08
N GLN A 4 62.91 54.37 28.00
CA GLN A 4 61.70 53.55 27.88
C GLN A 4 61.75 52.19 28.62
N ARG A 5 60.59 51.76 29.12
CA ARG A 5 60.26 50.35 29.44
C ARG A 5 59.49 49.74 28.27
N PRO A 6 59.76 48.49 27.82
CA PRO A 6 59.00 47.87 26.74
C PRO A 6 57.74 47.18 27.28
N ALA A 7 56.61 47.43 26.61
CA ALA A 7 55.41 46.62 26.70
C ALA A 7 55.47 45.57 25.58
N ILE A 8 55.73 44.31 25.93
CA ILE A 8 55.54 43.16 25.05
C ILE A 8 54.51 42.25 25.71
N ALA A 9 53.24 42.45 25.35
CA ALA A 9 52.16 41.53 25.67
C ALA A 9 50.96 41.78 24.74
N LEU A 10 51.14 41.66 23.42
CA LEU A 10 50.00 41.65 22.50
C LEU A 10 50.34 41.09 21.11
N PHE A 11 50.85 39.85 20.99
CA PHE A 11 51.03 39.25 19.65
C PHE A 11 50.90 37.73 19.57
N VAL A 12 50.15 37.09 20.49
CA VAL A 12 49.93 35.62 20.42
C VAL A 12 48.45 35.23 20.34
N LEU A 13 47.51 36.17 20.55
CA LEU A 13 46.07 35.85 20.60
C LEU A 13 45.29 36.10 19.29
N VAL A 14 45.95 36.52 18.20
CA VAL A 14 45.28 36.77 16.90
C VAL A 14 45.51 35.64 15.88
N ALA A 15 46.53 34.80 16.07
CA ALA A 15 46.83 33.72 15.12
C ALA A 15 45.95 32.46 15.29
N ALA A 16 45.28 32.29 16.44
CA ALA A 16 44.42 31.13 16.70
C ALA A 16 42.98 31.27 16.16
N ALA A 17 42.60 32.45 15.67
CA ALA A 17 41.24 32.73 15.19
C ALA A 17 41.04 32.51 13.68
N TRP A 18 42.09 32.20 12.93
CA TRP A 18 42.03 32.06 11.46
C TRP A 18 42.15 30.61 10.94
N ALA A 19 42.18 29.61 11.83
CA ALA A 19 42.39 28.21 11.43
C ALA A 19 41.12 27.32 11.50
N ILE A 20 39.94 27.87 11.83
CA ILE A 20 38.69 27.08 11.93
C ILE A 20 37.84 27.15 10.66
N ALA A 21 38.20 27.99 9.68
CA ALA A 21 37.43 28.13 8.44
C ALA A 21 38.11 27.40 7.28
N GLN A 22 37.98 26.07 7.22
CA GLN A 22 37.98 25.26 5.99
C GLN A 22 37.83 23.78 6.35
N GLN A 23 36.65 23.39 6.84
CA GLN A 23 36.20 22.03 6.56
C GLN A 23 35.86 21.97 5.07
N PRO A 24 36.40 21.03 4.28
CA PRO A 24 35.91 20.79 2.93
C PRO A 24 34.43 20.43 3.08
N GLU A 25 33.59 21.33 2.60
CA GLU A 25 32.15 21.15 2.52
C GLU A 25 31.91 19.83 1.77
N ALA A 26 31.45 18.80 2.48
CA ALA A 26 31.11 17.54 1.85
C ALA A 26 30.13 17.86 0.71
N PRO A 27 30.40 17.45 -0.53
CA PRO A 27 29.54 17.81 -1.64
C PRO A 27 28.12 17.37 -1.29
N LEU A 28 27.21 18.35 -1.16
CA LEU A 28 25.79 18.09 -0.97
C LEU A 28 25.36 17.09 -2.04
N PRO A 29 24.66 15.99 -1.68
CA PRO A 29 24.23 15.00 -2.66
C PRO A 29 23.41 15.71 -3.73
N ARG A 30 23.95 15.72 -4.95
CA ARG A 30 23.31 16.35 -6.11
C ARG A 30 22.15 15.45 -6.53
N PHE A 31 20.97 15.65 -5.94
CA PHE A 31 19.75 14.98 -6.36
C PHE A 31 19.44 15.36 -7.81
N ARG A 32 19.60 14.41 -8.74
CA ARG A 32 19.21 14.59 -10.14
C ARG A 32 17.71 14.31 -10.25
N SER A 33 16.90 15.35 -10.46
CA SER A 33 15.46 15.21 -10.68
C SER A 33 15.19 14.46 -11.99
N GLY A 34 14.45 13.35 -11.92
CA GLY A 34 13.92 12.61 -13.08
C GLY A 34 14.63 11.30 -13.42
N ALA A 35 15.67 10.91 -12.69
CA ALA A 35 16.28 9.61 -12.89
C ALA A 35 15.67 8.58 -11.92
N ASN A 36 15.31 7.40 -12.45
CA ASN A 36 14.83 6.28 -11.65
C ASN A 36 16.00 5.81 -10.78
N LEU A 37 16.00 6.22 -9.50
CA LEU A 37 17.00 5.81 -8.54
C LEU A 37 16.73 4.37 -8.14
N VAL A 38 17.59 3.48 -8.58
CA VAL A 38 17.51 2.05 -8.30
C VAL A 38 18.45 1.76 -7.13
N SER A 39 17.86 1.32 -6.01
CA SER A 39 18.63 0.79 -4.87
C SER A 39 18.80 -0.73 -5.01
N VAL A 40 20.03 -1.21 -4.84
CA VAL A 40 20.41 -2.63 -4.95
C VAL A 40 21.20 -3.02 -3.71
N ASP A 41 20.72 -4.05 -3.01
CA ASP A 41 21.48 -4.67 -1.93
C ASP A 41 22.42 -5.73 -2.51
N ALA A 42 23.70 -5.61 -2.18
CA ALA A 42 24.74 -6.58 -2.55
C ALA A 42 25.31 -7.23 -1.29
N TYR A 43 25.08 -8.53 -1.17
CA TYR A 43 25.66 -9.38 -0.13
C TYR A 43 26.91 -10.01 -0.73
N VAL A 44 28.04 -9.69 -0.12
CA VAL A 44 29.33 -10.14 -0.62
C VAL A 44 29.99 -10.97 0.46
N SER A 45 30.36 -12.20 0.13
CA SER A 45 30.98 -13.13 1.07
C SER A 45 32.18 -13.83 0.46
N LYS A 46 33.10 -14.24 1.30
CA LYS A 46 34.21 -15.14 0.96
C LYS A 46 34.23 -16.28 1.95
N ASP A 47 34.17 -17.51 1.45
CA ASP A 47 34.13 -18.73 2.27
C ASP A 47 32.99 -18.70 3.33
N GLY A 48 31.85 -18.10 2.98
CA GLY A 48 30.69 -17.95 3.87
C GLY A 48 30.80 -16.86 4.94
N VAL A 49 31.83 -16.00 4.90
CA VAL A 49 31.99 -14.84 5.80
C VAL A 49 31.71 -13.55 5.02
N ALA A 50 30.85 -12.68 5.56
CA ALA A 50 30.52 -11.40 4.94
C ALA A 50 31.76 -10.50 4.84
N LEU A 51 32.08 -10.05 3.63
CA LEU A 51 33.11 -9.05 3.36
C LEU A 51 32.53 -7.67 3.64
N THR A 52 33.21 -6.89 4.48
CA THR A 52 32.74 -5.58 4.97
C THR A 52 33.74 -4.44 4.72
N ASP A 53 34.83 -4.73 4.00
CA ASP A 53 35.95 -3.85 3.71
C ASP A 53 36.04 -3.43 2.23
N LEU A 54 35.09 -3.85 1.39
CA LEU A 54 35.03 -3.47 -0.02
C LEU A 54 34.89 -1.96 -0.21
N ARG A 55 35.51 -1.47 -1.27
CA ARG A 55 35.36 -0.10 -1.78
C ARG A 55 34.40 -0.05 -2.95
N ALA A 56 33.83 1.12 -3.21
CA ALA A 56 32.86 1.32 -4.28
C ALA A 56 33.43 0.97 -5.68
N ASP A 57 34.72 1.19 -5.90
CA ASP A 57 35.43 0.90 -7.16
C ASP A 57 35.76 -0.59 -7.37
N GLU A 58 35.61 -1.43 -6.34
CA GLU A 58 35.73 -2.89 -6.43
C GLU A 58 34.42 -3.55 -6.88
N LEU A 59 33.32 -2.81 -6.97
CA LEU A 59 31.99 -3.29 -7.36
C LEU A 59 31.57 -2.75 -8.74
N GLU A 60 30.92 -3.60 -9.51
CA GLU A 60 30.32 -3.26 -10.80
C GLU A 60 28.85 -3.65 -10.79
N VAL A 61 27.97 -2.72 -11.17
CA VAL A 61 26.54 -2.97 -11.35
C VAL A 61 26.19 -2.87 -12.82
N LEU A 62 25.54 -3.90 -13.35
CA LEU A 62 25.02 -3.93 -14.72
C LEU A 62 23.50 -4.00 -14.69
N GLU A 63 22.86 -3.21 -15.56
CA GLU A 63 21.43 -3.27 -15.88
C GLU A 63 21.31 -3.70 -17.35
N ASP A 64 20.66 -4.85 -17.62
CA ASP A 64 20.54 -5.42 -18.98
C ASP A 64 21.90 -5.49 -19.71
N ASP A 65 22.92 -5.99 -19.01
CA ASP A 65 24.33 -6.05 -19.43
C ASP A 65 25.02 -4.69 -19.69
N ARG A 66 24.36 -3.57 -19.36
CA ARG A 66 24.96 -2.23 -19.47
C ARG A 66 25.48 -1.76 -18.11
N PRO A 67 26.78 -1.39 -18.01
CA PRO A 67 27.34 -0.85 -16.77
C PRO A 67 26.61 0.41 -16.30
N GLN A 68 26.35 0.50 -14.99
CA GLN A 68 25.73 1.65 -14.35
C GLN A 68 26.73 2.34 -13.40
N THR A 69 26.64 3.65 -13.29
CA THR A 69 27.48 4.43 -12.36
C THR A 69 26.87 4.39 -10.97
N ILE A 70 27.59 3.83 -9.99
CA ILE A 70 27.17 3.83 -8.59
C ILE A 70 27.24 5.27 -8.06
N GLU A 71 26.10 5.81 -7.61
CA GLU A 71 25.98 7.17 -7.08
C GLU A 71 26.07 7.18 -5.54
N SER A 72 25.56 6.14 -4.88
CA SER A 72 25.66 5.95 -3.44
C SER A 72 26.19 4.56 -3.12
N PHE A 73 27.08 4.49 -2.13
CA PHE A 73 27.69 3.27 -1.62
C PHE A 73 27.69 3.32 -0.09
N LYS A 74 26.88 2.46 0.55
CA LYS A 74 26.77 2.38 2.01
C LYS A 74 26.90 0.94 2.48
N LEU A 75 27.79 0.68 3.44
CA LEU A 75 27.78 -0.56 4.19
C LEU A 75 26.72 -0.48 5.30
N VAL A 76 25.72 -1.34 5.24
CA VAL A 76 24.77 -1.59 6.32
C VAL A 76 25.32 -2.73 7.16
N ARG A 77 25.66 -2.45 8.43
CA ARG A 77 26.22 -3.47 9.33
C ARG A 77 25.11 -4.17 10.11
N ALA A 78 25.12 -5.51 10.12
CA ALA A 78 24.33 -6.26 11.08
C ALA A 78 24.97 -6.10 12.48
N ARG A 79 24.21 -5.60 13.47
CA ARG A 79 24.68 -5.57 14.86
C ARG A 79 24.65 -6.99 15.44
N THR A 80 25.72 -7.35 16.15
CA THR A 80 25.89 -8.70 16.73
C THR A 80 24.78 -8.99 17.75
N PRO A 81 24.21 -10.20 17.76
CA PRO A 81 23.28 -10.65 18.80
C PRO A 81 23.87 -10.43 20.21
N GLY A 82 23.10 -9.85 21.12
CA GLY A 82 23.49 -9.64 22.53
C GLY A 82 23.96 -8.23 22.93
N SER A 83 24.06 -7.28 21.99
CA SER A 83 24.19 -5.86 22.37
C SER A 83 22.87 -5.33 22.97
N PRO A 84 22.90 -4.43 23.98
CA PRO A 84 21.67 -3.81 24.48
C PRO A 84 20.93 -3.07 23.35
N SER A 85 19.60 -3.20 23.27
CA SER A 85 18.83 -2.38 22.34
C SER A 85 18.98 -0.91 22.72
N THR A 86 19.17 -0.05 21.73
CA THR A 86 19.16 1.40 21.95
C THR A 86 17.73 1.95 21.93
N HIS A 87 16.77 1.14 21.44
CA HIS A 87 15.36 1.51 21.31
C HIS A 87 14.47 0.73 22.27
N ALA A 88 13.38 1.40 22.71
CA ALA A 88 12.33 0.80 23.51
C ALA A 88 11.47 -0.17 22.69
N GLU A 89 10.82 -1.10 23.40
CA GLU A 89 9.83 -2.01 22.81
C GLU A 89 8.62 -1.22 22.27
N PRO A 90 8.24 -1.38 20.99
CA PRO A 90 7.08 -0.70 20.43
C PRO A 90 5.78 -1.30 20.97
N LEU A 91 5.09 -0.57 21.84
CA LEU A 91 3.81 -1.00 22.40
C LEU A 91 2.63 -0.35 21.66
N GLY A 92 1.73 -1.18 21.14
CA GLY A 92 0.54 -0.74 20.41
C GLY A 92 0.77 -0.50 18.92
N SER A 93 -0.33 -0.46 18.15
CA SER A 93 -0.28 -0.50 16.68
C SER A 93 0.39 0.71 16.04
N GLN A 94 0.28 1.91 16.65
CA GLN A 94 0.95 3.10 16.12
C GLN A 94 2.46 3.05 16.33
N ALA A 95 2.93 2.74 17.55
CA ALA A 95 4.36 2.64 17.83
C ALA A 95 5.04 1.53 17.03
N GLN A 96 4.33 0.42 16.79
CA GLN A 96 4.82 -0.66 15.91
C GLN A 96 4.96 -0.20 14.46
N ARG A 97 4.00 0.59 13.94
CA ARG A 97 4.11 1.18 12.60
C ARG A 97 5.27 2.16 12.49
N ASP A 98 5.42 3.04 13.48
CA ASP A 98 6.50 4.03 13.50
C ASP A 98 7.87 3.33 13.58
N ALA A 99 7.99 2.28 14.41
CA ALA A 99 9.20 1.47 14.47
C ALA A 99 9.48 0.72 13.15
N ALA A 100 8.43 0.24 12.46
CA ALA A 100 8.59 -0.42 11.16
C ALA A 100 8.98 0.54 10.03
N ALA A 101 8.72 1.85 10.19
CA ALA A 101 9.13 2.89 9.27
C ALA A 101 10.59 3.35 9.49
N ASP A 102 11.22 3.00 10.62
CA ASP A 102 12.61 3.34 10.93
C ASP A 102 13.58 2.58 10.00
N PRO A 103 14.36 3.26 9.13
CA PRO A 103 15.23 2.60 8.15
C PRO A 103 16.38 1.79 8.78
N ASP A 104 16.74 2.04 10.04
CA ASP A 104 17.83 1.32 10.71
C ASP A 104 17.37 0.01 11.38
N ALA A 105 16.05 -0.21 11.53
CA ALA A 105 15.49 -1.47 12.06
C ALA A 105 15.23 -2.47 10.94
N ARG A 106 15.74 -3.71 11.00
CA ARG A 106 15.36 -4.74 10.00
C ARG A 106 14.02 -5.37 10.37
N LEU A 107 13.18 -5.67 9.38
CA LEU A 107 11.86 -6.24 9.58
C LEU A 107 11.82 -7.71 9.16
N PHE A 108 11.55 -8.60 10.10
CA PHE A 108 11.40 -10.03 9.92
C PHE A 108 9.97 -10.47 10.24
N VAL A 109 9.36 -11.23 9.34
CA VAL A 109 8.06 -11.85 9.55
C VAL A 109 8.20 -13.36 9.41
N LEU A 110 7.86 -14.09 10.46
CA LEU A 110 7.77 -15.54 10.43
C LEU A 110 6.36 -15.95 9.97
N PHE A 111 6.27 -16.59 8.82
CA PHE A 111 5.05 -17.14 8.27
C PHE A 111 4.98 -18.64 8.54
N LEU A 112 4.00 -19.05 9.34
CA LEU A 112 3.77 -20.45 9.71
C LEU A 112 2.69 -21.03 8.79
N ASP A 113 3.09 -21.83 7.78
CA ASP A 113 2.17 -22.38 6.78
C ASP A 113 1.39 -23.58 7.32
N GLN A 114 0.41 -23.31 8.17
CA GLN A 114 -0.36 -24.34 8.90
C GLN A 114 -0.90 -25.45 7.99
N TRP A 115 -1.31 -25.13 6.76
CA TRP A 115 -1.97 -26.08 5.89
C TRP A 115 -1.02 -27.03 5.15
N HIS A 116 0.26 -26.65 5.04
CA HIS A 116 1.28 -27.38 4.29
C HIS A 116 2.46 -27.79 5.15
N VAL A 117 2.29 -27.79 6.47
CA VAL A 117 3.24 -28.38 7.41
C VAL A 117 2.56 -29.47 8.19
N SER A 118 3.20 -30.63 8.27
CA SER A 118 2.76 -31.76 9.08
C SER A 118 2.94 -31.47 10.57
N LEU A 119 2.24 -32.22 11.41
CA LEU A 119 2.43 -32.10 12.85
C LEU A 119 3.89 -32.39 13.26
N ASP A 120 4.52 -33.40 12.66
CA ASP A 120 5.94 -33.71 12.89
C ASP A 120 6.86 -32.59 12.38
N GLY A 121 6.58 -32.03 11.20
CA GLY A 121 7.29 -30.87 10.67
C GLY A 121 7.20 -29.67 11.60
N SER A 122 6.02 -29.39 12.17
CA SER A 122 5.83 -28.28 13.10
C SER A 122 6.64 -28.44 14.40
N ALA A 123 6.80 -29.67 14.91
CA ALA A 123 7.68 -29.98 16.03
C ALA A 123 9.16 -29.79 15.67
N ARG A 124 9.59 -30.29 14.50
CA ARG A 124 10.98 -30.16 14.02
C ARG A 124 11.38 -28.71 13.74
N ALA A 125 10.43 -27.85 13.41
CA ALA A 125 10.66 -26.45 13.10
C ALA A 125 11.21 -25.62 14.28
N GLN A 126 10.99 -26.05 15.53
CA GLN A 126 11.37 -25.28 16.72
C GLN A 126 12.88 -24.99 16.79
N ALA A 127 13.72 -25.99 16.55
CA ALA A 127 15.16 -25.85 16.69
C ALA A 127 15.77 -24.94 15.60
N PRO A 128 15.46 -25.11 14.29
CA PRO A 128 15.91 -24.19 13.25
C PRO A 128 15.46 -22.75 13.47
N VAL A 129 14.23 -22.52 13.94
CA VAL A 129 13.72 -21.16 14.17
C VAL A 129 14.38 -20.52 15.39
N SER A 130 14.55 -21.26 16.48
CA SER A 130 15.26 -20.73 17.66
C SER A 130 16.71 -20.36 17.31
N GLU A 131 17.39 -21.18 16.51
CA GLU A 131 18.74 -20.90 16.02
C GLU A 131 18.79 -19.64 15.13
N LEU A 132 17.81 -19.49 14.23
CA LEU A 132 17.60 -18.28 13.43
C LEU A 132 17.46 -17.05 14.33
N LEU A 133 16.54 -17.11 15.30
CA LEU A 133 16.26 -16.01 16.21
C LEU A 133 17.50 -15.61 17.04
N ALA A 134 18.29 -16.60 17.47
CA ALA A 134 19.50 -16.37 18.24
C ALA A 134 20.66 -15.78 17.42
N LYS A 135 20.81 -16.16 16.15
CA LYS A 135 21.99 -15.81 15.34
C LYS A 135 21.77 -14.67 14.35
N ALA A 136 20.57 -14.54 13.80
CA ALA A 136 20.28 -13.61 12.72
C ALA A 136 19.73 -12.27 13.24
N ILE A 137 18.99 -12.32 14.35
CA ILE A 137 18.18 -11.20 14.83
C ILE A 137 18.97 -10.39 15.84
N GLY A 138 19.18 -9.12 15.49
CA GLY A 138 19.78 -8.11 16.34
C GLY A 138 18.76 -7.49 17.32
N PRO A 139 19.24 -6.75 18.33
CA PRO A 139 18.40 -6.18 19.38
C PRO A 139 17.44 -5.07 18.89
N ASP A 140 17.71 -4.48 17.73
CA ASP A 140 16.88 -3.44 17.10
C ASP A 140 16.11 -3.95 15.87
N ASP A 141 16.07 -5.27 15.66
CA ASP A 141 15.24 -5.85 14.62
C ASP A 141 13.80 -5.99 15.12
N LEU A 142 12.84 -5.91 14.19
CA LEU A 142 11.43 -6.13 14.44
C LEU A 142 11.03 -7.51 13.94
N LEU A 143 10.31 -8.23 14.79
CA LEU A 143 9.81 -9.58 14.55
C LEU A 143 8.28 -9.57 14.58
N GLY A 144 7.67 -10.24 13.62
CA GLY A 144 6.25 -10.60 13.65
C GLY A 144 6.05 -12.08 13.33
N VAL A 145 4.94 -12.65 13.78
CA VAL A 145 4.51 -14.01 13.45
C VAL A 145 3.11 -13.94 12.86
N ILE A 146 2.88 -14.68 11.78
CA ILE A 146 1.57 -14.73 11.12
C ILE A 146 1.29 -16.14 10.57
N THR A 147 0.02 -16.54 10.55
CA THR A 147 -0.46 -17.75 9.89
C THR A 147 -1.40 -17.39 8.72
N PRO A 148 -1.67 -18.29 7.78
CA PRO A 148 -2.64 -18.06 6.69
C PRO A 148 -4.04 -17.62 7.15
N GLU A 149 -4.45 -17.91 8.38
CA GLU A 149 -5.76 -17.50 8.92
C GLU A 149 -5.80 -16.09 9.47
N MET A 150 -4.64 -15.52 9.80
CA MET A 150 -4.56 -14.19 10.38
C MET A 150 -4.66 -13.12 9.28
N SER A 151 -5.39 -12.04 9.58
CA SER A 151 -5.36 -10.85 8.72
C SER A 151 -3.96 -10.21 8.75
N PRO A 152 -3.36 -9.83 7.60
CA PRO A 152 -2.09 -9.10 7.59
C PRO A 152 -2.10 -7.80 8.40
N SER A 153 -3.25 -7.14 8.52
CA SER A 153 -3.41 -5.94 9.35
C SER A 153 -3.30 -6.19 10.85
N SER A 154 -3.37 -7.46 11.28
CA SER A 154 -3.20 -7.89 12.67
C SER A 154 -1.75 -8.24 13.03
N LEU A 155 -0.80 -8.08 12.09
CA LEU A 155 0.62 -8.32 12.31
C LEU A 155 1.14 -7.43 13.44
N ASN A 156 1.44 -8.05 14.58
CA ASN A 156 2.07 -7.39 15.72
C ASN A 156 3.59 -7.53 15.61
N LEU A 157 4.29 -6.41 15.81
CA LEU A 157 5.76 -6.35 15.73
C LEU A 157 6.36 -6.17 17.12
N THR A 158 7.45 -6.89 17.40
CA THR A 158 8.18 -6.86 18.68
C THR A 158 9.69 -6.87 18.46
N ARG A 159 10.46 -6.31 19.39
CA ARG A 159 11.94 -6.47 19.42
C ARG A 159 12.36 -7.64 20.33
N ARG A 160 11.42 -8.25 21.04
CA ARG A 160 11.69 -9.31 22.03
C ARG A 160 11.67 -10.68 21.37
N VAL A 161 12.86 -11.18 21.03
CA VAL A 161 13.07 -12.56 20.57
C VAL A 161 12.40 -13.59 21.49
N ALA A 162 12.57 -13.44 22.81
CA ALA A 162 11.99 -14.35 23.80
C ALA A 162 10.45 -14.43 23.75
N ALA A 163 9.76 -13.37 23.29
CA ALA A 163 8.31 -13.39 23.11
C ALA A 163 7.91 -14.34 21.98
N ILE A 164 8.64 -14.32 20.86
CA ILE A 164 8.41 -15.20 19.72
C ILE A 164 8.77 -16.65 20.06
N GLU A 165 9.91 -16.87 20.70
CA GLU A 165 10.33 -18.22 21.13
C GLU A 165 9.29 -18.87 22.04
N ARG A 166 8.66 -18.09 22.93
CA ARG A 166 7.57 -18.59 23.79
C ARG A 166 6.35 -19.00 22.97
N VAL A 167 5.90 -18.17 22.02
CA VAL A 167 4.76 -18.52 21.15
C VAL A 167 5.03 -19.83 20.40
N LEU A 168 6.23 -20.01 19.85
CA LEU A 168 6.60 -21.22 19.11
C LEU A 168 6.72 -22.46 19.99
N ARG A 169 7.11 -22.28 21.26
CA ARG A 169 7.22 -23.36 22.25
C ARG A 169 5.85 -23.80 22.74
N GLU A 170 4.97 -22.85 23.04
CA GLU A 170 3.62 -23.10 23.56
C GLU A 170 2.66 -23.60 22.47
N ASN A 171 2.77 -23.06 21.25
CA ASN A 171 1.85 -23.34 20.14
C ASN A 171 2.51 -24.17 19.03
N TRP A 172 3.28 -25.18 19.38
CA TRP A 172 4.07 -25.95 18.41
C TRP A 172 3.24 -26.82 17.47
N THR A 173 2.00 -27.19 17.84
CA THR A 173 1.11 -28.09 17.07
C THR A 173 0.33 -27.38 15.97
N TRP A 174 0.95 -26.40 15.30
CA TRP A 174 0.27 -25.55 14.31
C TRP A 174 0.15 -26.22 12.93
N GLY A 175 0.89 -27.30 12.66
CA GLY A 175 0.82 -28.04 11.40
C GLY A 175 -0.47 -28.85 11.26
N GLU A 176 -1.10 -28.78 10.09
CA GLU A 176 -2.37 -29.42 9.74
C GLU A 176 -2.34 -30.26 8.45
N ARG A 177 -1.18 -30.37 7.79
CA ARG A 177 -1.07 -31.04 6.48
C ARG A 177 -1.52 -32.50 6.53
N ASP A 178 -1.12 -33.22 7.58
CA ASP A 178 -1.36 -34.65 7.78
C ASP A 178 -2.55 -34.94 8.71
N LYS A 179 -3.29 -33.91 9.13
CA LYS A 179 -4.50 -34.09 9.95
C LYS A 179 -5.59 -34.78 9.13
N ALA A 180 -5.91 -36.02 9.50
CA ALA A 180 -6.98 -36.79 8.87
C ALA A 180 -8.38 -36.20 9.13
N ILE A 181 -8.57 -35.52 10.26
CA ILE A 181 -9.82 -34.85 10.64
C ILE A 181 -9.55 -33.35 10.66
N THR A 182 -10.26 -32.63 9.80
CA THR A 182 -10.21 -31.18 9.70
C THR A 182 -11.27 -30.53 10.57
N SER A 183 -10.94 -29.41 11.21
CA SER A 183 -11.92 -28.58 11.91
C SER A 183 -12.65 -27.60 10.97
N ASP A 184 -12.21 -27.46 9.71
CA ASP A 184 -12.89 -26.61 8.72
C ASP A 184 -14.22 -27.27 8.30
N PRO A 185 -15.38 -26.69 8.65
CA PRO A 185 -16.68 -27.29 8.35
C PRO A 185 -16.89 -27.54 6.86
N ARG A 186 -16.28 -26.71 6.02
CA ARG A 186 -16.43 -26.80 4.57
C ARG A 186 -15.54 -27.88 3.96
N GLU A 187 -14.37 -28.18 4.55
CA GLU A 187 -13.60 -29.36 4.15
C GLU A 187 -14.32 -30.66 4.53
N ASN A 188 -14.94 -30.71 5.71
CA ASN A 188 -15.80 -31.83 6.13
C ASN A 188 -16.99 -32.03 5.16
N GLU A 189 -17.61 -30.94 4.71
CA GLU A 189 -18.69 -30.98 3.73
C GLU A 189 -18.22 -31.56 2.38
N LEU A 190 -17.05 -31.13 1.88
CA LEU A 190 -16.48 -31.69 0.65
C LEU A 190 -16.23 -33.20 0.75
N GLN A 191 -15.77 -33.68 1.91
CA GLN A 191 -15.60 -35.12 2.16
C GLN A 191 -16.93 -35.88 2.17
N LEU A 192 -18.02 -35.27 2.67
CA LEU A 192 -19.36 -35.85 2.62
C LEU A 192 -19.93 -35.88 1.20
N CYS A 193 -19.68 -34.83 0.41
CA CYS A 193 -20.11 -34.73 -0.98
C CYS A 193 -19.38 -35.74 -1.90
N TYR A 194 -18.08 -35.96 -1.67
CA TYR A 194 -17.24 -36.83 -2.49
C TYR A 194 -16.54 -37.90 -1.64
N PRO A 195 -17.28 -38.90 -1.13
CA PRO A 195 -16.73 -39.93 -0.26
C PRO A 195 -15.80 -40.88 -1.00
N ASP A 196 -14.62 -41.13 -0.41
CA ASP A 196 -13.65 -42.12 -0.89
C ASP A 196 -14.08 -43.56 -0.57
N GLY A 197 -13.66 -44.51 -1.40
CA GLY A 197 -13.70 -45.95 -1.11
C GLY A 197 -15.06 -46.63 -1.30
N ARG A 198 -16.08 -45.91 -1.77
CA ARG A 198 -17.39 -46.50 -2.10
C ARG A 198 -17.34 -47.21 -3.45
N ARG A 199 -17.92 -48.42 -3.51
CA ARG A 199 -17.96 -49.22 -4.75
C ARG A 199 -18.93 -48.64 -5.77
N GLU A 200 -19.99 -47.99 -5.28
CA GLU A 200 -21.09 -47.44 -6.06
C GLU A 200 -20.73 -46.09 -6.72
N THR A 201 -19.75 -45.37 -6.18
CA THR A 201 -19.33 -44.05 -6.66
C THR A 201 -17.81 -43.95 -6.87
N PRO A 202 -17.22 -44.81 -7.74
CA PRO A 202 -15.77 -44.81 -7.94
C PRO A 202 -15.22 -43.49 -8.52
N GLN A 203 -16.06 -42.69 -9.18
CA GLN A 203 -15.72 -41.39 -9.73
C GLN A 203 -15.46 -40.31 -8.68
N PHE A 204 -15.84 -40.53 -7.42
CA PHE A 204 -15.58 -39.59 -6.31
C PHE A 204 -14.23 -39.83 -5.63
N ASN A 205 -13.57 -40.96 -5.92
CA ASN A 205 -12.29 -41.31 -5.29
C ASN A 205 -11.22 -40.24 -5.57
N GLY A 206 -10.67 -39.67 -4.50
CA GLY A 206 -9.63 -38.64 -4.53
C GLY A 206 -10.13 -37.22 -4.79
N VAL A 207 -11.42 -37.03 -5.10
CA VAL A 207 -11.97 -35.70 -5.45
C VAL A 207 -11.97 -34.78 -4.24
N ALA A 208 -12.49 -35.21 -3.09
CA ALA A 208 -12.46 -34.40 -1.86
C ALA A 208 -11.03 -34.03 -1.46
N LYS A 209 -10.10 -35.00 -1.53
CA LYS A 209 -8.68 -34.78 -1.22
C LYS A 209 -8.07 -33.69 -2.12
N GLU A 210 -8.21 -33.81 -3.44
CA GLU A 210 -7.66 -32.81 -4.37
C GLU A 210 -8.31 -31.42 -4.18
N LEU A 211 -9.62 -31.35 -3.92
CA LEU A 211 -10.30 -30.08 -3.66
C LEU A 211 -9.82 -29.41 -2.38
N ILE A 212 -9.63 -30.17 -1.30
CA ILE A 212 -9.10 -29.66 -0.03
C ILE A 212 -7.67 -29.15 -0.23
N GLU A 213 -6.80 -29.92 -0.90
CA GLU A 213 -5.42 -29.50 -1.19
C GLU A 213 -5.39 -28.21 -2.03
N ARG A 214 -6.19 -28.11 -3.09
CA ARG A 214 -6.32 -26.88 -3.90
C ARG A 214 -6.82 -25.69 -3.08
N ARG A 215 -7.82 -25.90 -2.22
CA ARG A 215 -8.39 -24.84 -1.37
C ARG A 215 -7.37 -24.32 -0.36
N ARG A 216 -6.63 -25.23 0.29
CA ARG A 216 -5.56 -24.91 1.24
C ARG A 216 -4.43 -24.14 0.58
N GLU A 217 -3.97 -24.60 -0.59
CA GLU A 217 -2.92 -23.93 -1.37
C GLU A 217 -3.32 -22.51 -1.77
N ARG A 218 -4.55 -22.34 -2.27
CA ARG A 218 -5.11 -21.02 -2.59
C ARG A 218 -5.15 -20.09 -1.38
N LYS A 219 -5.62 -20.58 -0.22
CA LYS A 219 -5.66 -19.79 1.02
C LYS A 219 -4.25 -19.32 1.41
N THR A 220 -3.25 -20.20 1.36
CA THR A 220 -1.86 -19.86 1.70
C THR A 220 -1.27 -18.83 0.73
N LEU A 221 -1.41 -19.02 -0.59
CA LEU A 221 -0.86 -18.08 -1.57
C LEU A 221 -1.52 -16.69 -1.47
N LEU A 222 -2.83 -16.64 -1.25
CA LEU A 222 -3.54 -15.38 -0.98
C LEU A 222 -3.08 -14.70 0.31
N ALA A 223 -2.80 -15.47 1.37
CA ALA A 223 -2.30 -14.92 2.63
C ALA A 223 -0.88 -14.34 2.47
N LEU A 224 0.01 -15.04 1.75
CA LEU A 224 1.34 -14.52 1.41
C LEU A 224 1.25 -13.25 0.56
N ASP A 225 0.34 -13.21 -0.41
CA ASP A 225 0.11 -12.03 -1.25
C ASP A 225 -0.38 -10.82 -0.47
N ALA A 226 -1.34 -11.04 0.42
CA ALA A 226 -1.88 -10.00 1.29
C ALA A 226 -0.83 -9.52 2.29
N LEU A 227 0.03 -10.42 2.80
CA LEU A 227 1.19 -10.06 3.63
C LEU A 227 2.17 -9.18 2.84
N VAL A 228 2.55 -9.58 1.62
CA VAL A 228 3.43 -8.77 0.75
C VAL A 228 2.82 -7.38 0.53
N SER A 229 1.52 -7.31 0.25
CA SER A 229 0.80 -6.04 0.06
C SER A 229 0.83 -5.17 1.32
N GLN A 230 0.65 -5.76 2.50
CA GLN A 230 0.75 -5.04 3.78
C GLN A 230 2.17 -4.55 4.04
N LEU A 231 3.18 -5.40 3.84
CA LEU A 231 4.59 -5.06 4.01
C LEU A 231 5.05 -3.97 3.03
N ALA A 232 4.48 -3.93 1.81
CA ALA A 232 4.72 -2.86 0.85
C ALA A 232 4.29 -1.48 1.37
N THR A 233 3.35 -1.40 2.31
CA THR A 233 2.88 -0.11 2.85
C THR A 233 3.79 0.48 3.92
N LEU A 234 4.73 -0.28 4.48
CA LEU A 234 5.51 0.13 5.64
C LEU A 234 6.68 1.06 5.27
N ARG A 235 7.49 0.67 4.28
CA ARG A 235 8.66 1.41 3.77
C ARG A 235 9.17 0.79 2.48
N ASP A 236 10.12 1.39 1.80
CA ASP A 236 10.71 0.82 0.58
C ASP A 236 11.90 -0.12 0.83
N ASP A 237 12.52 -0.12 2.01
CA ASP A 237 13.68 -0.97 2.31
C ASP A 237 13.34 -2.46 2.38
N ARG A 238 14.38 -3.32 2.38
CA ARG A 238 14.21 -4.76 2.40
C ARG A 238 13.49 -5.28 3.64
N LYS A 239 12.59 -6.24 3.43
CA LYS A 239 11.80 -6.94 4.45
C LYS A 239 11.96 -8.44 4.25
N PHE A 240 12.13 -9.15 5.35
CA PHE A 240 12.47 -10.57 5.35
C PHE A 240 11.24 -11.37 5.78
N VAL A 241 10.75 -12.25 4.91
CA VAL A 241 9.67 -13.18 5.26
C VAL A 241 10.27 -14.57 5.35
N VAL A 242 10.28 -15.14 6.56
CA VAL A 242 10.73 -16.50 6.80
C VAL A 242 9.52 -17.43 6.74
N VAL A 243 9.44 -18.30 5.74
CA VAL A 243 8.32 -19.22 5.52
C VAL A 243 8.71 -20.60 6.01
N LEU A 244 7.95 -21.13 6.97
CA LEU A 244 8.04 -22.53 7.38
C LEU A 244 6.95 -23.29 6.62
N THR A 245 7.35 -24.09 5.64
CA THR A 245 6.43 -24.83 4.77
C THR A 245 7.11 -26.09 4.23
N GLU A 246 6.35 -27.16 4.03
CA GLU A 246 6.83 -28.36 3.32
C GLU A 246 6.59 -28.28 1.81
N GLY A 247 6.11 -27.13 1.32
CA GLY A 247 5.95 -26.79 -0.09
C GLY A 247 4.53 -26.91 -0.61
N TRP A 248 4.35 -26.51 -1.86
CA TRP A 248 3.05 -26.42 -2.55
C TRP A 248 3.07 -27.26 -3.83
N VAL A 249 2.00 -27.98 -4.13
CA VAL A 249 1.90 -28.80 -5.34
C VAL A 249 1.85 -27.93 -6.60
N LEU A 250 1.35 -26.69 -6.48
CA LEU A 250 1.14 -25.73 -7.57
C LEU A 250 0.15 -26.27 -8.61
N PHE A 251 -1.08 -26.52 -8.14
CA PHE A 251 -2.14 -27.04 -8.99
C PHE A 251 -2.41 -26.15 -10.21
N ARG A 252 -2.46 -26.80 -11.37
CA ARG A 252 -2.94 -26.22 -12.62
C ARG A 252 -4.38 -26.60 -12.89
N ARG A 253 -4.95 -26.00 -13.94
CA ARG A 253 -6.26 -26.37 -14.49
C ARG A 253 -6.34 -27.89 -14.69
N ASN A 254 -7.43 -28.49 -14.19
CA ASN A 254 -7.71 -29.92 -14.32
C ASN A 254 -9.12 -30.11 -14.90
N ASP A 255 -9.20 -30.28 -16.21
CA ASP A 255 -10.48 -30.47 -16.92
C ASP A 255 -11.21 -31.76 -16.51
N ARG A 256 -10.48 -32.79 -16.04
CA ARG A 256 -11.10 -34.02 -15.52
C ARG A 256 -11.80 -33.75 -14.19
N LEU A 257 -11.16 -32.99 -13.31
CA LEU A 257 -11.77 -32.54 -12.06
C LEU A 257 -12.92 -31.58 -12.30
N GLY A 258 -12.91 -30.80 -13.38
CA GLY A 258 -13.98 -29.86 -13.76
C GLY A 258 -15.13 -30.48 -14.56
N GLY A 259 -14.94 -31.68 -15.11
CA GLY A 259 -15.97 -32.42 -15.85
C GLY A 259 -17.18 -32.80 -15.01
N VAL A 260 -18.27 -33.24 -15.66
CA VAL A 260 -19.49 -33.69 -14.97
C VAL A 260 -19.23 -35.04 -14.29
N LEU A 261 -19.31 -35.11 -12.96
CA LEU A 261 -19.15 -36.35 -12.19
C LEU A 261 -20.48 -37.08 -11.93
N VAL A 262 -21.59 -36.34 -11.93
CA VAL A 262 -22.95 -36.88 -11.75
C VAL A 262 -23.83 -36.36 -12.89
N PRO A 263 -24.37 -37.24 -13.75
CA PRO A 263 -25.30 -36.83 -14.81
C PRO A 263 -26.50 -36.05 -14.25
N ASP A 264 -27.00 -35.05 -15.00
CA ASP A 264 -28.15 -34.20 -14.65
C ASP A 264 -27.98 -33.25 -13.43
N SER A 265 -26.78 -33.14 -12.86
CA SER A 265 -26.45 -32.14 -11.84
C SER A 265 -25.75 -30.92 -12.44
N VAL A 266 -26.52 -30.05 -13.09
CA VAL A 266 -26.00 -28.74 -13.55
C VAL A 266 -26.08 -27.76 -12.38
N PRO A 267 -24.96 -27.13 -11.96
CA PRO A 267 -24.99 -26.20 -10.84
C PRO A 267 -25.92 -25.02 -11.11
N GLY A 268 -26.97 -24.87 -10.32
CA GLY A 268 -27.83 -23.69 -10.32
C GLY A 268 -27.13 -22.46 -9.73
N PRO A 269 -27.66 -21.24 -9.96
CA PRO A 269 -27.21 -20.05 -9.23
C PRO A 269 -27.37 -20.24 -7.72
N PRO A 270 -26.58 -19.54 -6.87
CA PRO A 270 -26.68 -19.65 -5.42
C PRO A 270 -28.14 -19.43 -4.97
N PRO A 271 -28.69 -20.28 -4.07
CA PRO A 271 -30.00 -19.99 -3.50
C PRO A 271 -29.93 -18.66 -2.74
N ILE A 272 -31.03 -17.90 -2.82
CA ILE A 272 -31.19 -16.65 -2.08
C ILE A 272 -31.83 -17.03 -0.75
N GLY A 273 -31.05 -16.98 0.33
CA GLY A 273 -31.48 -17.34 1.68
C GLY A 273 -31.62 -16.14 2.60
N VAL A 274 -32.11 -16.37 3.81
CA VAL A 274 -32.14 -15.36 4.88
C VAL A 274 -31.18 -15.80 5.98
N GLY A 275 -30.11 -15.04 6.20
CA GLY A 275 -29.10 -15.32 7.22
C GLY A 275 -29.67 -15.31 8.64
N THR A 276 -28.88 -15.79 9.60
CA THR A 276 -29.27 -15.86 11.02
C THR A 276 -29.59 -14.49 11.64
N ASP A 277 -29.12 -13.40 11.01
CA ASP A 277 -29.36 -12.00 11.33
C ASP A 277 -30.57 -11.39 10.58
N GLY A 278 -31.33 -12.19 9.81
CA GLY A 278 -32.51 -11.75 9.07
C GLY A 278 -32.19 -11.05 7.74
N ARG A 279 -30.94 -11.00 7.30
CA ARG A 279 -30.55 -10.39 6.01
C ARG A 279 -30.67 -11.38 4.86
N ILE A 280 -31.01 -10.90 3.68
CA ILE A 280 -30.95 -11.71 2.46
C ILE A 280 -29.48 -11.95 2.13
N VAL A 281 -29.08 -13.22 2.07
CA VAL A 281 -27.73 -13.65 1.68
C VAL A 281 -27.81 -14.40 0.36
N ALA A 282 -26.88 -14.09 -0.55
CA ALA A 282 -26.63 -14.93 -1.71
C ALA A 282 -25.70 -16.06 -1.27
N GLY A 283 -26.23 -17.28 -1.15
CA GLY A 283 -25.52 -18.41 -0.56
C GLY A 283 -26.37 -19.20 0.43
N ASP A 284 -25.83 -20.33 0.88
CA ASP A 284 -26.58 -21.33 1.66
C ASP A 284 -27.00 -20.77 3.04
N ASP A 285 -28.27 -20.98 3.42
CA ASP A 285 -28.81 -20.64 4.74
C ASP A 285 -28.11 -21.50 5.81
N PRO A 286 -27.44 -20.92 6.83
CA PRO A 286 -26.79 -21.68 7.90
C PRO A 286 -27.74 -22.62 8.67
N ARG A 287 -29.06 -22.39 8.61
CA ARG A 287 -30.09 -23.23 9.25
C ARG A 287 -30.45 -24.47 8.43
N GLN A 288 -30.06 -24.52 7.15
CA GLN A 288 -30.24 -25.67 6.27
C GLN A 288 -28.92 -26.43 6.16
N ALA A 289 -28.50 -27.06 7.27
CA ALA A 289 -27.31 -27.91 7.35
C ALA A 289 -27.47 -29.27 6.62
N MET A 290 -28.26 -29.29 5.55
CA MET A 290 -28.16 -30.29 4.49
C MET A 290 -27.83 -29.52 3.22
N VAL A 291 -26.60 -29.00 3.20
CA VAL A 291 -26.10 -28.19 2.09
C VAL A 291 -26.14 -29.06 0.83
N GLY A 292 -26.84 -28.59 -0.19
CA GLY A 292 -27.06 -29.36 -1.41
C GLY A 292 -25.73 -29.63 -2.12
N PHE A 293 -25.61 -30.81 -2.73
CA PHE A 293 -24.49 -31.20 -3.60
C PHE A 293 -24.07 -30.10 -4.60
N ASP A 294 -24.99 -29.21 -4.99
CA ASP A 294 -24.75 -28.02 -5.81
C ASP A 294 -23.70 -27.03 -5.25
N SER A 295 -23.58 -26.89 -3.93
CA SER A 295 -22.55 -26.03 -3.31
C SER A 295 -21.16 -26.64 -3.54
N CYS A 296 -21.04 -27.96 -3.36
CA CYS A 296 -19.83 -28.74 -3.58
C CYS A 296 -19.45 -28.71 -5.07
N GLU A 297 -20.41 -28.90 -5.97
CA GLU A 297 -20.19 -28.87 -7.41
C GLU A 297 -19.71 -27.49 -7.90
N ARG A 298 -20.27 -26.39 -7.39
CA ARG A 298 -19.78 -25.03 -7.71
C ARG A 298 -18.33 -24.84 -7.31
N GLU A 299 -17.97 -25.22 -6.08
CA GLU A 299 -16.59 -25.08 -5.61
C GLU A 299 -15.65 -26.02 -6.35
N ARG A 300 -16.08 -27.26 -6.67
CA ARG A 300 -15.32 -28.20 -7.51
C ARG A 300 -14.98 -27.58 -8.86
N VAL A 301 -15.98 -27.03 -9.54
CA VAL A 301 -15.78 -26.35 -10.83
C VAL A 301 -14.80 -25.19 -10.67
N VAL A 302 -15.01 -24.29 -9.70
CA VAL A 302 -14.09 -23.15 -9.46
C VAL A 302 -12.65 -23.61 -9.18
N LEU A 303 -12.46 -24.56 -8.27
CA LEU A 303 -11.14 -25.07 -7.90
C LEU A 303 -10.49 -25.87 -9.03
N SER A 304 -11.26 -26.43 -9.97
CA SER A 304 -10.70 -27.12 -11.14
C SER A 304 -10.01 -26.17 -12.13
N TYR A 305 -10.36 -24.88 -12.13
CA TYR A 305 -9.80 -23.87 -13.03
C TYR A 305 -8.66 -23.04 -12.43
N VAL A 306 -8.29 -23.27 -11.16
CA VAL A 306 -7.18 -22.54 -10.53
C VAL A 306 -5.84 -22.87 -11.18
N ASP A 307 -4.95 -21.88 -11.21
CA ASP A 307 -3.57 -21.99 -11.68
C ASP A 307 -2.63 -21.36 -10.65
N HIS A 308 -2.23 -22.16 -9.67
CA HIS A 308 -1.40 -21.71 -8.55
C HIS A 308 0.06 -21.45 -8.96
N GLU A 309 0.52 -22.03 -10.07
CA GLU A 309 1.85 -21.69 -10.61
C GLU A 309 1.87 -20.29 -11.19
N TYR A 310 0.81 -19.88 -11.89
CA TYR A 310 0.64 -18.49 -12.28
C TYR A 310 0.56 -17.58 -11.05
N GLU A 311 -0.25 -17.93 -10.04
CA GLU A 311 -0.36 -17.15 -8.80
C GLU A 311 0.97 -17.01 -8.04
N LEU A 312 1.77 -18.08 -7.93
CA LEU A 312 3.09 -18.06 -7.30
C LEU A 312 4.05 -17.12 -8.04
N ARG A 313 4.06 -17.16 -9.38
CA ARG A 313 4.88 -16.24 -10.19
C ARG A 313 4.46 -14.79 -10.01
N GLN A 314 3.15 -14.54 -9.95
CA GLN A 314 2.62 -13.19 -9.66
C GLN A 314 2.98 -12.72 -8.25
N LEU A 315 2.91 -13.59 -7.25
CA LEU A 315 3.35 -13.33 -5.88
C LEU A 315 4.84 -12.95 -5.85
N ALA A 316 5.70 -13.74 -6.51
CA ALA A 316 7.14 -13.47 -6.57
C ALA A 316 7.45 -12.11 -7.22
N GLN A 317 6.74 -11.74 -8.29
CA GLN A 317 6.87 -10.44 -8.94
C GLN A 317 6.45 -9.28 -8.03
N ARG A 318 5.33 -9.41 -7.32
CA ARG A 318 4.88 -8.39 -6.36
C ARG A 318 5.81 -8.27 -5.15
N ALA A 319 6.30 -9.40 -4.64
CA ALA A 319 7.26 -9.42 -3.54
C ALA A 319 8.56 -8.71 -3.90
N ASN A 320 9.13 -9.00 -5.07
CA ASN A 320 10.29 -8.29 -5.61
C ASN A 320 10.08 -6.77 -5.63
N ARG A 321 8.92 -6.33 -6.11
CA ARG A 321 8.59 -4.91 -6.20
C ARG A 321 8.41 -4.25 -4.83
N ALA A 322 7.93 -5.00 -3.85
CA ALA A 322 7.77 -4.54 -2.48
C ALA A 322 9.05 -4.65 -1.63
N ASN A 323 10.19 -5.04 -2.24
CA ASN A 323 11.44 -5.41 -1.58
C ASN A 323 11.23 -6.43 -0.44
N VAL A 324 10.36 -7.41 -0.68
CA VAL A 324 10.11 -8.54 0.21
C VAL A 324 10.88 -9.75 -0.32
N THR A 325 11.73 -10.32 0.55
CA THR A 325 12.50 -11.53 0.27
C THR A 325 11.97 -12.71 1.06
N PHE A 326 11.76 -13.84 0.39
CA PHE A 326 11.36 -15.09 1.05
C PHE A 326 12.56 -15.97 1.41
N TYR A 327 12.68 -16.28 2.70
CA TYR A 327 13.59 -17.30 3.23
C TYR A 327 12.77 -18.50 3.63
N ILE A 328 12.98 -19.62 2.98
CA ILE A 328 12.07 -20.76 3.08
C ILE A 328 12.80 -21.91 3.76
N ILE A 329 12.14 -22.54 4.74
CA ILE A 329 12.70 -23.67 5.48
C ILE A 329 11.69 -24.81 5.43
N ASP A 330 12.08 -25.93 4.82
CA ASP A 330 11.35 -27.20 4.99
C ASP A 330 11.80 -27.83 6.32
N PRO A 331 10.92 -27.88 7.33
CA PRO A 331 11.30 -28.35 8.65
C PRO A 331 11.51 -29.87 8.72
N ARG A 332 11.12 -30.63 7.69
CA ARG A 332 11.30 -32.10 7.64
C ARG A 332 12.77 -32.49 7.45
N GLY A 333 13.56 -31.66 6.78
CA GLY A 333 14.94 -31.96 6.41
C GLY A 333 15.05 -32.85 5.17
N LEU A 334 15.89 -33.88 5.23
CA LEU A 334 16.08 -34.84 4.14
C LEU A 334 14.84 -35.73 4.00
N VAL A 335 14.17 -35.68 2.84
CA VAL A 335 12.92 -36.40 2.59
C VAL A 335 12.98 -37.14 1.26
N VAL A 336 12.55 -38.41 1.26
CA VAL A 336 12.57 -39.28 0.06
C VAL A 336 11.18 -39.43 -0.56
N PHE A 337 10.14 -39.24 0.25
CA PHE A 337 8.73 -39.33 -0.15
C PHE A 337 7.96 -38.09 0.31
N ASP A 338 6.93 -37.70 -0.44
CA ASP A 338 6.09 -36.56 -0.10
C ASP A 338 5.09 -36.91 1.01
N ASP A 339 4.37 -38.02 0.83
CA ASP A 339 3.42 -38.55 1.80
C ASP A 339 4.12 -39.46 2.83
N SER A 340 3.81 -39.25 4.11
CA SER A 340 4.19 -40.19 5.18
C SER A 340 3.49 -41.54 5.00
N ILE A 341 4.15 -42.63 5.40
CA ILE A 341 3.54 -43.97 5.40
C ILE A 341 2.37 -43.97 6.40
N GLY A 342 1.14 -44.11 5.89
CA GLY A 342 -0.09 -44.00 6.68
C GLY A 342 -1.20 -44.94 6.21
N PRO A 343 -2.40 -44.87 6.83
CA PRO A 343 -3.51 -45.78 6.55
C PRO A 343 -4.23 -45.50 5.22
N LEU A 344 -4.01 -44.33 4.62
CA LEU A 344 -4.55 -43.97 3.30
C LEU A 344 -3.79 -44.70 2.20
N ARG A 345 -4.46 -45.02 1.09
CA ARG A 345 -3.80 -45.63 -0.08
C ARG A 345 -2.66 -44.70 -0.54
N PRO A 346 -1.39 -45.15 -0.49
CA PRO A 346 -0.27 -44.32 -0.90
C PRO A 346 -0.34 -44.05 -2.39
N ALA A 347 0.12 -42.87 -2.80
CA ALA A 347 0.35 -42.59 -4.21
C ALA A 347 1.36 -43.60 -4.78
N THR A 348 1.34 -43.81 -6.10
CA THR A 348 2.41 -44.59 -6.74
C THR A 348 3.76 -43.91 -6.46
N PRO A 349 4.87 -44.65 -6.32
CA PRO A 349 6.18 -44.05 -6.03
C PRO A 349 6.62 -42.97 -7.02
N VAL A 350 6.19 -43.06 -8.28
CA VAL A 350 6.44 -42.05 -9.31
C VAL A 350 5.63 -40.78 -9.01
N ALA A 351 4.31 -40.91 -8.82
CA ALA A 351 3.44 -39.77 -8.52
C ALA A 351 3.82 -39.05 -7.20
N ASP A 352 4.27 -39.79 -6.19
CA ASP A 352 4.76 -39.23 -4.94
C ASP A 352 6.05 -38.41 -5.16
N ARG A 353 7.02 -38.98 -5.89
CA ARG A 353 8.25 -38.28 -6.25
C ARG A 353 7.99 -37.03 -7.07
N ASP A 354 7.09 -37.09 -8.05
CA ASP A 354 6.73 -35.94 -8.89
C ASP A 354 6.09 -34.80 -8.06
N ARG A 355 5.29 -35.16 -7.05
CA ARG A 355 4.72 -34.19 -6.09
C ARG A 355 5.80 -33.56 -5.21
N LEU A 356 6.68 -34.38 -4.64
CA LEU A 356 7.79 -33.89 -3.82
C LEU A 356 8.66 -32.91 -4.63
N GLN A 357 8.97 -33.28 -5.87
CA GLN A 357 9.76 -32.44 -6.76
C GLN A 357 9.05 -31.12 -7.07
N SER A 358 7.77 -31.16 -7.46
CA SER A 358 6.97 -29.95 -7.71
C SER A 358 6.96 -29.00 -6.50
N ARG A 359 6.79 -29.53 -5.28
CA ARG A 359 6.87 -28.76 -4.04
C ARG A 359 8.20 -28.06 -3.88
N GLN A 360 9.29 -28.81 -4.00
CA GLN A 360 10.63 -28.26 -3.83
C GLN A 360 10.98 -27.23 -4.90
N ASP A 361 10.57 -27.46 -6.15
CA ASP A 361 10.82 -26.54 -7.26
C ASP A 361 10.08 -25.22 -7.10
N GLY A 362 8.82 -25.24 -6.64
CA GLY A 362 8.08 -24.04 -6.29
C GLY A 362 8.74 -23.20 -5.18
N LEU A 363 9.26 -23.87 -4.14
CA LEU A 363 10.00 -23.21 -3.06
C LEU A 363 11.31 -22.59 -3.56
N ARG A 364 12.07 -23.32 -4.40
CA ARG A 364 13.28 -22.79 -5.04
C ARG A 364 12.97 -21.59 -5.91
N GLU A 365 11.91 -21.66 -6.71
CA GLU A 365 11.51 -20.57 -7.60
C GLU A 365 11.17 -19.31 -6.81
N LEU A 366 10.31 -19.40 -5.78
CA LEU A 366 9.92 -18.24 -4.98
C LEU A 366 11.12 -17.59 -4.28
N ALA A 367 12.00 -18.40 -3.69
CA ALA A 367 13.23 -17.91 -3.07
C ALA A 367 14.14 -17.25 -4.10
N GLN A 368 14.47 -17.93 -5.21
CA GLN A 368 15.38 -17.40 -6.24
C GLN A 368 14.86 -16.10 -6.86
N GLN A 369 13.55 -16.05 -7.17
CA GLN A 369 12.95 -14.86 -7.74
C GLN A 369 13.05 -13.67 -6.79
N THR A 370 12.94 -13.87 -5.46
CA THR A 370 12.92 -12.78 -4.47
C THR A 370 14.25 -12.50 -3.78
N ASP A 371 15.36 -13.02 -4.33
CA ASP A 371 16.71 -12.95 -3.73
C ASP A 371 16.76 -13.58 -2.33
N GLY A 372 16.01 -14.66 -2.16
CA GLY A 372 15.92 -15.44 -0.96
C GLY A 372 16.88 -16.61 -0.95
N ALA A 373 16.67 -17.47 0.04
CA ALA A 373 17.34 -18.75 0.13
C ALA A 373 16.36 -19.80 0.65
N VAL A 374 16.63 -21.05 0.32
CA VAL A 374 15.78 -22.18 0.67
C VAL A 374 16.62 -23.25 1.35
N VAL A 375 16.13 -23.79 2.46
CA VAL A 375 16.70 -24.97 3.13
C VAL A 375 15.79 -26.14 2.81
N LEU A 376 16.25 -27.00 1.90
CA LEU A 376 15.56 -28.22 1.47
C LEU A 376 16.54 -29.40 1.56
N ASP A 377 15.97 -30.59 1.72
CA ASP A 377 16.64 -31.87 1.48
C ASP A 377 18.02 -32.00 2.17
N THR A 378 18.06 -31.67 3.46
CA THR A 378 19.30 -31.69 4.26
C THR A 378 19.12 -32.44 5.57
N SER A 379 20.12 -33.24 5.93
CA SER A 379 20.20 -33.90 7.25
C SER A 379 20.61 -32.92 8.36
N ASP A 380 21.21 -31.78 8.02
CA ASP A 380 21.61 -30.70 8.93
C ASP A 380 20.78 -29.44 8.66
N VAL A 381 19.48 -29.49 8.97
CA VAL A 381 18.57 -28.34 8.84
C VAL A 381 19.05 -27.18 9.71
N ARG A 382 19.49 -27.47 10.95
CA ARG A 382 19.95 -26.43 11.89
C ARG A 382 21.15 -25.66 11.34
N GLY A 383 22.19 -26.36 10.91
CA GLY A 383 23.38 -25.73 10.36
C GLY A 383 23.13 -25.09 9.00
N ALA A 384 22.28 -25.68 8.14
CA ALA A 384 21.88 -25.05 6.89
C ALA A 384 21.13 -23.73 7.11
N THR A 385 20.19 -23.70 8.06
CA THR A 385 19.51 -22.47 8.49
C THR A 385 20.49 -21.46 9.05
N ALA A 386 21.42 -21.88 9.92
CA ALA A 386 22.45 -20.98 10.45
C ALA A 386 23.32 -20.36 9.34
N ARG A 387 23.72 -21.13 8.31
CA ARG A 387 24.46 -20.63 7.14
C ARG A 387 23.64 -19.69 6.29
N MET A 388 22.37 -20.02 6.04
CA MET A 388 21.43 -19.17 5.31
C MET A 388 21.34 -17.78 5.95
N PHE A 389 21.28 -17.71 7.27
CA PHE A 389 21.17 -16.46 8.01
C PHE A 389 22.50 -15.77 8.36
N ALA A 390 23.62 -16.49 8.40
CA ALA A 390 24.95 -15.87 8.51
C ALA A 390 25.21 -14.91 7.34
N ASN A 391 24.70 -15.26 6.16
CA ASN A 391 24.78 -14.45 4.94
C ASN A 391 23.74 -13.33 4.86
N LEU A 392 22.83 -13.24 5.83
CA LEU A 392 21.88 -12.12 5.99
C LEU A 392 22.47 -10.97 6.84
N GLY A 393 23.77 -11.06 7.14
CA GLY A 393 24.54 -10.06 7.85
C GLY A 393 24.72 -8.75 7.09
N SER A 394 25.85 -8.10 7.36
CA SER A 394 26.19 -6.81 6.75
C SER A 394 26.15 -6.88 5.22
N HIS A 395 25.56 -5.88 4.57
CA HIS A 395 25.45 -5.80 3.11
C HIS A 395 25.78 -4.40 2.61
N TYR A 396 26.05 -4.29 1.32
CA TYR A 396 26.25 -3.01 0.65
C TYR A 396 24.96 -2.56 0.00
N LEU A 397 24.44 -1.41 0.43
CA LEU A 397 23.39 -0.69 -0.26
C LEU A 397 24.02 0.18 -1.34
N LEU A 398 23.74 -0.15 -2.59
CA LEU A 398 24.19 0.55 -3.78
C LEU A 398 23.00 1.31 -4.36
N SER A 399 23.16 2.58 -4.70
CA SER A 399 22.13 3.29 -5.48
C SER A 399 22.74 3.84 -6.75
N TYR A 400 22.02 3.67 -7.85
CA TYR A 400 22.41 4.23 -9.14
C TYR A 400 21.19 4.76 -9.89
N TYR A 401 21.43 5.69 -10.81
CA TYR A 401 20.41 6.16 -11.71
C TYR A 401 20.39 5.31 -12.97
N SER A 402 19.26 4.66 -13.25
CA SER A 402 19.14 3.81 -14.43
C SER A 402 19.39 4.60 -15.72
N SER A 403 20.31 4.10 -16.55
CA SER A 403 20.55 4.62 -17.90
C SER A 403 19.36 4.42 -18.86
N ASN A 404 18.42 3.52 -18.54
CA ASN A 404 17.20 3.30 -19.32
C ASN A 404 16.02 4.05 -18.68
N THR A 405 15.56 5.10 -19.34
CA THR A 405 14.51 5.99 -18.81
C THR A 405 13.08 5.54 -19.12
N LYS A 406 12.89 4.40 -19.80
CA LYS A 406 11.56 3.93 -20.21
C LYS A 406 10.73 3.44 -19.02
N LEU A 407 9.51 3.95 -18.88
CA LEU A 407 8.55 3.58 -17.84
C LEU A 407 7.53 2.54 -18.34
N ASP A 408 8.05 1.42 -18.83
CA ASP A 408 7.29 0.42 -19.60
C ASP A 408 6.79 -0.78 -18.77
N GLY A 409 7.05 -0.81 -17.47
CA GLY A 409 6.67 -1.95 -16.63
C GLY A 409 7.51 -3.20 -16.85
N ARG A 410 8.52 -3.19 -17.74
CA ARG A 410 9.26 -4.39 -18.12
C ARG A 410 10.32 -4.76 -17.09
N PHE A 411 10.61 -6.05 -16.99
CA PHE A 411 11.67 -6.56 -16.14
C PHE A 411 13.03 -6.18 -16.72
N ARG A 412 13.90 -5.66 -15.84
CA ARG A 412 15.27 -5.28 -16.14
C ARG A 412 16.19 -6.12 -15.29
N ARG A 413 17.13 -6.82 -15.93
CA ARG A 413 18.04 -7.72 -15.24
C ARG A 413 19.14 -6.92 -14.56
N LEU A 414 19.42 -7.26 -13.30
CA LEU A 414 20.53 -6.73 -12.52
C LEU A 414 21.63 -7.77 -12.42
N THR A 415 22.87 -7.33 -12.51
CA THR A 415 24.04 -8.18 -12.24
C THR A 415 25.04 -7.36 -11.45
N VAL A 416 25.43 -7.86 -10.27
CA VAL A 416 26.47 -7.25 -9.44
C VAL A 416 27.70 -8.12 -9.51
N ARG A 417 28.85 -7.52 -9.78
CA ARG A 417 30.15 -8.20 -9.83
C ARG A 417 31.12 -7.52 -8.86
N VAL A 418 32.02 -8.32 -8.31
CA VAL A 418 33.12 -7.85 -7.47
C VAL A 418 34.44 -8.21 -8.15
N LYS A 419 35.37 -7.27 -8.22
CA LYS A 419 36.68 -7.45 -8.87
C LYS A 419 37.62 -8.38 -8.09
N ARG A 420 37.36 -8.57 -6.80
CA ARG A 420 38.15 -9.42 -5.89
C ARG A 420 37.90 -10.90 -6.18
N GLU A 421 38.97 -11.68 -6.30
CA GLU A 421 38.88 -13.10 -6.63
C GLU A 421 38.41 -13.98 -5.44
N GLY A 422 37.69 -15.05 -5.77
CA GLY A 422 37.17 -16.03 -4.81
C GLY A 422 36.08 -15.45 -3.91
N VAL A 423 35.21 -14.61 -4.47
CA VAL A 423 34.14 -13.92 -3.75
C VAL A 423 32.79 -14.30 -4.34
N ASP A 424 31.87 -14.66 -3.45
CA ASP A 424 30.47 -14.93 -3.77
C ASP A 424 29.67 -13.63 -3.64
N VAL A 425 28.92 -13.27 -4.68
CA VAL A 425 28.07 -12.09 -4.70
C VAL A 425 26.63 -12.53 -4.89
N ARG A 426 25.77 -12.06 -4.00
CA ARG A 426 24.33 -12.27 -4.07
C ARG A 426 23.62 -10.92 -4.06
N ALA A 427 22.78 -10.72 -5.07
CA ALA A 427 21.96 -9.53 -5.25
C ALA A 427 20.70 -9.92 -6.01
N ARG A 428 19.66 -9.08 -5.93
CA ARG A 428 18.42 -9.34 -6.65
C ARG A 428 18.62 -9.48 -8.16
N PRO A 429 17.91 -10.40 -8.84
CA PRO A 429 18.12 -10.70 -10.25
C PRO A 429 17.66 -9.56 -11.18
N GLY A 430 16.83 -8.66 -10.68
CA GLY A 430 16.28 -7.56 -11.46
C GLY A 430 15.20 -6.79 -10.73
N TYR A 431 14.55 -5.90 -11.47
CA TYR A 431 13.39 -5.14 -11.00
C TYR A 431 12.47 -4.85 -12.19
N LEU A 432 11.18 -4.62 -11.93
CA LEU A 432 10.27 -4.09 -12.94
C LEU A 432 10.46 -2.59 -13.05
N ALA A 433 10.67 -2.08 -14.26
CA ALA A 433 10.66 -0.65 -14.52
C ALA A 433 9.34 -0.06 -14.02
N PRO A 434 9.32 1.08 -13.31
CA PRO A 434 8.07 1.70 -12.90
C PRO A 434 7.22 1.98 -14.13
N THR A 435 5.92 1.70 -14.09
CA THR A 435 5.02 2.20 -15.13
C THR A 435 4.84 3.70 -14.99
N GLU A 436 4.35 4.39 -16.04
CA GLU A 436 4.03 5.81 -15.91
C GLU A 436 3.06 6.10 -14.75
N ALA A 437 2.10 5.22 -14.49
CA ALA A 437 1.16 5.36 -13.37
C ALA A 437 1.88 5.26 -12.01
N GLU A 438 2.90 4.42 -11.92
CA GLU A 438 3.64 4.14 -10.69
C GLU A 438 4.73 5.17 -10.41
N ALA A 439 5.44 5.61 -11.45
CA ALA A 439 6.31 6.77 -11.38
C ALA A 439 5.52 8.01 -10.93
N ARG A 440 4.32 8.22 -11.48
CA ARG A 440 3.41 9.31 -11.05
C ARG A 440 2.93 9.13 -9.60
N ALA A 441 2.65 7.91 -9.16
CA ALA A 441 2.27 7.61 -7.77
C ALA A 441 3.42 7.77 -6.77
N ALA A 442 4.66 7.49 -7.19
CA ALA A 442 5.89 7.65 -6.39
C ALA A 442 6.50 9.06 -6.49
N GLY A 443 5.84 10.02 -7.16
CA GLY A 443 6.34 11.38 -7.31
C GLY A 443 7.48 11.56 -8.33
N ALA A 444 7.84 10.51 -9.09
CA ALA A 444 8.82 10.58 -10.16
C ALA A 444 8.23 11.28 -11.41
N THR A 445 8.71 12.49 -11.65
CA THR A 445 8.42 13.27 -12.87
C THR A 445 9.28 12.73 -14.03
N PRO A 446 8.69 12.36 -15.19
CA PRO A 446 9.47 11.90 -16.34
C PRO A 446 10.39 13.01 -16.88
N VAL A 447 11.63 12.66 -17.26
CA VAL A 447 12.63 13.59 -17.83
C VAL A 447 12.21 14.04 -19.23
N ARG A 448 12.30 15.36 -19.47
CA ARG A 448 12.23 15.96 -20.81
C ARG A 448 13.53 16.69 -21.16
N GLU A 449 13.76 16.79 -22.46
CA GLU A 449 14.97 17.23 -23.16
C GLU A 449 15.65 18.52 -22.66
N PRO A 450 16.98 18.66 -22.88
CA PRO A 450 17.74 19.84 -22.50
C PRO A 450 17.26 21.07 -23.30
N GLY A 451 16.66 22.05 -22.63
CA GLY A 451 16.32 23.35 -23.24
C GLY A 451 15.16 24.11 -22.60
N SER A 452 14.30 23.48 -21.79
CA SER A 452 13.23 24.21 -21.10
C SER A 452 13.72 24.81 -19.78
N ARG A 453 13.55 26.14 -19.63
CA ARG A 453 13.77 26.89 -18.38
C ARG A 453 13.12 26.16 -17.19
N GLY A 454 13.85 26.06 -16.07
CA GLY A 454 13.56 25.19 -14.92
C GLY A 454 12.20 25.42 -14.25
N PRO A 455 11.80 24.56 -13.28
CA PRO A 455 10.51 24.69 -12.63
C PRO A 455 10.47 25.97 -11.82
N VAL A 456 9.50 26.82 -12.14
CA VAL A 456 8.96 27.78 -11.18
C VAL A 456 8.38 26.94 -10.05
N ALA A 457 8.84 27.14 -8.81
CA ALA A 457 8.20 26.54 -7.65
C ALA A 457 6.70 26.82 -7.74
N LEU A 458 5.87 25.76 -7.69
CA LEU A 458 4.42 25.93 -7.76
C LEU A 458 3.99 26.94 -6.69
N PRO A 459 3.21 27.97 -7.05
CA PRO A 459 2.64 28.86 -6.05
C PRO A 459 1.92 28.05 -4.97
N PRO A 460 2.06 28.38 -3.67
CA PRO A 460 1.45 27.61 -2.59
C PRO A 460 -0.06 27.39 -2.77
N THR A 461 -0.75 28.34 -3.40
CA THR A 461 -2.17 28.25 -3.77
C THR A 461 -2.45 27.11 -4.75
N VAL A 462 -1.60 26.94 -5.78
CA VAL A 462 -1.69 25.89 -6.79
C VAL A 462 -1.34 24.53 -6.19
N ALA A 463 -0.30 24.46 -5.37
CA ALA A 463 0.10 23.23 -4.69
C ALA A 463 -1.02 22.69 -3.78
N ARG A 464 -1.63 23.55 -2.94
CA ARG A 464 -2.76 23.19 -2.08
C ARG A 464 -4.00 22.74 -2.88
N ALA A 465 -4.26 23.39 -4.01
CA ALA A 465 -5.37 23.03 -4.89
C ALA A 465 -5.18 21.62 -5.50
N LEU A 466 -3.95 21.25 -5.85
CA LEU A 466 -3.61 19.91 -6.35
C LEU A 466 -3.63 18.84 -5.24
N GLU A 467 -3.19 19.19 -4.03
CA GLU A 467 -3.24 18.31 -2.87
C GLU A 467 -4.69 17.93 -2.51
N ALA A 468 -5.61 18.90 -2.59
CA ALA A 468 -7.05 18.68 -2.34
C ALA A 468 -7.71 17.65 -3.29
N ILE A 469 -7.09 17.35 -4.44
CA ILE A 469 -7.59 16.39 -5.44
C ILE A 469 -6.70 15.15 -5.58
N ALA A 470 -5.66 15.03 -4.74
CA ALA A 470 -4.74 13.91 -4.77
C ALA A 470 -5.51 12.58 -4.62
N PRO A 471 -5.10 11.50 -5.31
CA PRO A 471 -5.81 10.23 -5.24
C PRO A 471 -5.82 9.68 -3.80
N GLY A 472 -6.98 9.69 -3.15
CA GLY A 472 -7.22 8.86 -1.97
C GLY A 472 -7.24 7.38 -2.37
N ARG A 473 -6.77 6.48 -1.49
CA ARG A 473 -6.84 5.03 -1.73
C ARG A 473 -8.32 4.58 -1.70
N GLY A 474 -8.92 4.36 -2.87
CA GLY A 474 -10.27 3.78 -3.04
C GLY A 474 -11.39 4.77 -3.38
N ASN A 475 -12.57 4.23 -3.75
CA ASN A 475 -13.79 5.02 -3.90
C ASN A 475 -14.28 5.47 -2.52
N LEU A 476 -14.23 6.77 -2.23
CA LEU A 476 -14.77 7.35 -1.00
C LEU A 476 -16.31 7.37 -1.06
N PRO A 477 -17.02 6.85 -0.05
CA PRO A 477 -18.49 6.77 -0.07
C PRO A 477 -19.19 8.14 0.05
N ILE A 478 -18.49 9.14 0.59
CA ILE A 478 -18.93 10.53 0.76
C ILE A 478 -17.73 11.47 0.59
N ARG A 479 -17.96 12.65 0.04
CA ARG A 479 -16.97 13.72 -0.18
C ARG A 479 -17.49 15.02 0.40
N ILE A 480 -16.57 15.87 0.84
CA ILE A 480 -16.89 17.22 1.33
C ILE A 480 -15.89 18.23 0.77
N GLN A 481 -16.41 19.38 0.36
CA GLN A 481 -15.65 20.58 0.03
C GLN A 481 -16.17 21.74 0.87
N ALA A 482 -15.29 22.61 1.35
CA ALA A 482 -15.70 23.79 2.10
C ALA A 482 -14.87 25.03 1.73
N ALA A 483 -15.50 26.19 1.90
CA ALA A 483 -14.93 27.51 1.65
C ALA A 483 -15.33 28.47 2.77
N GLY A 484 -14.37 29.25 3.27
CA GLY A 484 -14.61 30.26 4.29
C GLY A 484 -15.05 31.59 3.67
N GLY A 485 -16.14 32.16 4.14
CA GLY A 485 -16.53 33.54 3.89
C GLY A 485 -16.28 34.42 5.12
N ARG A 486 -16.55 35.72 5.02
CA ARG A 486 -16.50 36.60 6.20
C ARG A 486 -17.45 36.06 7.28
N ALA A 487 -16.88 35.71 8.43
CA ALA A 487 -17.57 35.16 9.59
C ALA A 487 -18.50 33.95 9.30
N SER A 488 -18.26 33.18 8.23
CA SER A 488 -19.12 32.06 7.86
C SER A 488 -18.35 30.99 7.08
N ILE A 489 -18.86 29.77 7.07
CA ILE A 489 -18.35 28.67 6.23
C ILE A 489 -19.48 28.16 5.34
N ARG A 490 -19.16 27.95 4.06
CA ARG A 490 -20.03 27.26 3.10
C ARG A 490 -19.41 25.91 2.78
N ALA A 491 -20.24 24.89 2.58
CA ALA A 491 -19.78 23.56 2.22
C ALA A 491 -20.66 22.88 1.19
N VAL A 492 -20.10 21.93 0.46
CA VAL A 492 -20.83 20.99 -0.39
C VAL A 492 -20.46 19.60 0.05
N VAL A 493 -21.47 18.79 0.33
CA VAL A 493 -21.32 17.38 0.66
C VAL A 493 -21.93 16.54 -0.45
N GLU A 494 -21.22 15.52 -0.89
CA GLU A 494 -21.63 14.69 -2.01
C GLU A 494 -21.47 13.20 -1.71
N LEU A 495 -22.55 12.43 -1.87
CA LEU A 495 -22.52 10.98 -1.78
C LEU A 495 -22.02 10.37 -3.09
N ASP A 496 -21.23 9.29 -3.00
CA ASP A 496 -20.80 8.57 -4.19
C ASP A 496 -21.99 7.87 -4.87
N ALA A 497 -21.95 7.80 -6.20
CA ALA A 497 -23.01 7.19 -6.98
C ALA A 497 -23.22 5.70 -6.65
N ALA A 498 -22.17 4.99 -6.21
CA ALA A 498 -22.30 3.61 -5.74
C ALA A 498 -22.99 3.56 -4.36
N THR A 499 -22.67 4.47 -3.45
CA THR A 499 -23.30 4.59 -2.13
C THR A 499 -24.80 4.85 -2.24
N LEU A 500 -25.21 5.78 -3.11
CA LEU A 500 -26.62 6.11 -3.34
C LEU A 500 -27.45 4.95 -3.91
N LYS A 501 -26.81 3.97 -4.55
CA LYS A 501 -27.50 2.78 -5.09
C LYS A 501 -27.71 1.69 -4.04
N LEU A 502 -27.10 1.80 -2.87
CA LEU A 502 -27.33 0.85 -1.79
C LEU A 502 -28.78 0.97 -1.29
N PRO A 503 -29.47 -0.14 -0.99
CA PRO A 503 -30.89 -0.13 -0.61
C PRO A 503 -31.21 0.79 0.59
N GLU A 504 -30.29 0.92 1.53
CA GLU A 504 -30.43 1.78 2.72
C GLU A 504 -30.55 3.29 2.39
N TRP A 505 -30.05 3.73 1.23
CA TRP A 505 -30.13 5.13 0.77
C TRP A 505 -31.33 5.41 -0.14
N ALA A 506 -32.15 4.41 -0.45
CA ALA A 506 -33.28 4.55 -1.37
C ALA A 506 -34.32 5.58 -0.90
N SER A 507 -34.50 5.72 0.42
CA SER A 507 -35.39 6.70 1.04
C SER A 507 -34.70 8.02 1.43
N GLY A 508 -33.47 8.25 0.97
CA GLY A 508 -32.65 9.37 1.40
C GLY A 508 -32.07 9.19 2.80
N GLY A 509 -31.66 10.31 3.42
CA GLY A 509 -30.91 10.33 4.67
C GLY A 509 -31.02 11.65 5.42
N THR A 510 -30.22 11.77 6.48
CA THR A 510 -29.96 13.02 7.20
C THR A 510 -28.47 13.29 7.18
N LEU A 511 -28.10 14.53 6.87
CA LEU A 511 -26.73 15.02 6.91
C LEU A 511 -26.56 15.91 8.14
N GLU A 512 -25.59 15.61 8.97
CA GLU A 512 -25.09 16.49 10.02
C GLU A 512 -23.71 17.02 9.62
N VAL A 513 -23.50 18.33 9.70
CA VAL A 513 -22.22 18.98 9.43
C VAL A 513 -21.76 19.72 10.68
N ALA A 514 -20.82 19.14 11.40
CA ALA A 514 -20.17 19.75 12.55
C ALA A 514 -19.01 20.65 12.11
N ILE A 515 -18.94 21.86 12.66
CA ILE A 515 -17.93 22.88 12.40
C ILE A 515 -17.24 23.18 13.73
N GLU A 516 -16.01 22.71 13.88
CA GLU A 516 -15.24 22.78 15.12
C GLU A 516 -14.00 23.67 14.94
N PRO A 517 -13.74 24.64 15.82
CA PRO A 517 -12.49 25.40 15.79
C PRO A 517 -11.30 24.49 16.08
N ASP A 518 -10.22 24.62 15.31
CA ASP A 518 -8.99 23.85 15.53
C ASP A 518 -8.20 24.40 16.74
N LYS A 519 -7.27 23.61 17.29
CA LYS A 519 -6.47 24.00 18.47
C LYS A 519 -5.75 25.33 18.23
N GLY A 520 -6.19 26.37 18.94
CA GLY A 520 -5.65 27.74 18.82
C GLY A 520 -6.59 28.74 18.13
N SER A 521 -7.71 28.30 17.56
CA SER A 521 -8.76 29.18 17.04
C SER A 521 -9.80 29.47 18.11
N SER A 522 -10.26 30.73 18.21
CA SER A 522 -11.36 31.13 19.09
C SER A 522 -12.70 30.85 18.42
N GLY A 523 -13.62 30.15 19.07
CA GLY A 523 -14.97 29.93 18.53
C GLY A 523 -15.75 28.90 19.32
N GLN A 524 -17.08 28.90 19.16
CA GLN A 524 -17.93 27.83 19.66
C GLN A 524 -18.19 26.82 18.52
N PRO A 525 -18.19 25.50 18.79
CA PRO A 525 -18.63 24.51 17.82
C PRO A 525 -20.05 24.79 17.35
N GLN A 526 -20.32 24.57 16.07
CA GLN A 526 -21.64 24.65 15.47
C GLN A 526 -21.97 23.36 14.72
N SER A 527 -23.24 23.02 14.60
CA SER A 527 -23.69 21.87 13.79
C SER A 527 -24.87 22.31 12.93
N VAL A 528 -24.81 21.98 11.64
CA VAL A 528 -25.88 22.23 10.68
C VAL A 528 -26.47 20.89 10.25
N THR A 529 -27.78 20.72 10.39
CA THR A 529 -28.48 19.52 9.93
C THR A 529 -29.27 19.80 8.65
N ALA A 530 -29.19 18.89 7.69
CA ALA A 530 -29.95 18.94 6.43
C ALA A 530 -30.55 17.58 6.09
N ALA A 531 -31.70 17.58 5.43
CA ALA A 531 -32.26 16.36 4.85
C ALA A 531 -31.53 16.03 3.53
N ILE A 532 -31.30 14.74 3.29
CA ILE A 532 -30.91 14.20 1.98
C ILE A 532 -32.16 13.57 1.39
N GLU A 533 -32.72 14.16 0.34
CA GLU A 533 -33.90 13.63 -0.33
C GLU A 533 -33.57 12.35 -1.13
N PRO A 534 -34.55 11.47 -1.40
CA PRO A 534 -34.35 10.29 -2.24
C PRO A 534 -33.69 10.62 -3.58
N GLY A 535 -32.54 9.98 -3.86
CA GLY A 535 -31.76 10.22 -5.08
C GLY A 535 -30.97 11.53 -5.10
N GLN A 536 -31.05 12.37 -4.05
CA GLN A 536 -30.26 13.59 -3.96
C GLN A 536 -28.80 13.24 -3.67
N ARG A 537 -27.93 13.62 -4.61
CA ARG A 537 -26.50 13.30 -4.53
C ARG A 537 -25.67 14.37 -3.82
N SER A 538 -25.99 15.63 -4.05
CA SER A 538 -25.26 16.77 -3.50
C SER A 538 -26.15 17.58 -2.56
N VAL A 539 -25.60 17.96 -1.42
CA VAL A 539 -26.22 18.87 -0.45
C VAL A 539 -25.29 20.05 -0.24
N ALA A 540 -25.79 21.27 -0.48
CA ALA A 540 -25.05 22.49 -0.24
C ALA A 540 -25.43 23.10 1.12
N ILE A 541 -24.43 23.38 1.93
CA ILE A 541 -24.54 24.15 3.16
C ILE A 541 -24.16 25.59 2.84
N SER A 542 -25.16 26.45 2.77
CA SER A 542 -25.00 27.83 2.27
C SER A 542 -24.37 28.79 3.27
N GLY A 543 -24.15 28.39 4.52
CA GLY A 543 -23.56 29.23 5.57
C GLY A 543 -23.71 28.62 6.97
N THR A 544 -23.28 29.36 7.98
CA THR A 544 -23.37 29.03 9.41
C THR A 544 -24.54 29.74 10.10
N ASP A 545 -25.00 29.21 11.23
CA ASP A 545 -26.15 29.77 11.97
C ASP A 545 -25.78 30.99 12.81
N ALA A 546 -24.53 31.05 13.30
CA ALA A 546 -24.00 32.24 13.95
C ALA A 546 -22.65 32.65 13.35
N PRO A 547 -22.26 33.93 13.48
CA PRO A 547 -20.97 34.41 13.00
C PRO A 547 -19.80 33.64 13.62
N LEU A 548 -18.86 33.21 12.79
CA LEU A 548 -17.60 32.60 13.19
C LEU A 548 -16.50 33.66 13.33
N ALA A 549 -15.60 33.47 14.29
CA ALA A 549 -14.40 34.30 14.39
C ALA A 549 -13.39 33.90 13.29
N PRO A 550 -12.45 34.79 12.92
CA PRO A 550 -11.34 34.41 12.05
C PRO A 550 -10.52 33.26 12.65
N GLY A 551 -10.19 32.26 11.84
CA GLY A 551 -9.49 31.06 12.32
C GLY A 551 -9.62 29.84 11.42
N VAL A 552 -8.98 28.74 11.82
CA VAL A 552 -9.02 27.45 11.12
C VAL A 552 -10.07 26.56 11.79
N TYR A 553 -10.93 25.96 10.96
CA TYR A 553 -12.03 25.11 11.41
C TYR A 553 -11.95 23.74 10.74
N THR A 554 -12.12 22.69 11.54
CA THR A 554 -12.38 21.33 11.05
C THR A 554 -13.87 21.17 10.79
N ILE A 555 -14.23 20.73 9.61
CA ILE A 555 -15.62 20.48 9.21
C ILE A 555 -15.79 18.98 9.02
N ARG A 556 -16.71 18.38 9.77
CA ARG A 556 -17.03 16.96 9.71
C ARG A 556 -18.46 16.79 9.19
N ALA A 557 -18.61 16.08 8.08
CA ALA A 557 -19.91 15.65 7.57
C ALA A 557 -20.16 14.20 7.98
N GLU A 558 -21.35 13.97 8.54
CA GLU A 558 -21.89 12.66 8.86
C GLU A 558 -23.24 12.49 8.18
N ALA A 559 -23.32 11.58 7.22
CA ALA A 559 -24.57 11.28 6.53
C ALA A 559 -25.10 9.92 6.98
N THR A 560 -26.33 9.90 7.48
CA THR A 560 -27.01 8.71 8.00
C THR A 560 -28.20 8.35 7.10
N PRO A 561 -28.28 7.13 6.56
CA PRO A 561 -29.42 6.70 5.74
C PRO A 561 -30.70 6.60 6.59
N ARG A 562 -31.86 6.97 6.05
CA ARG A 562 -33.14 6.86 6.79
C ARG A 562 -33.54 5.42 7.09
N ALA A 563 -33.18 4.49 6.21
CA ALA A 563 -33.49 3.06 6.35
C ALA A 563 -32.36 2.23 7.00
N GLY A 564 -31.24 2.86 7.38
CA GLY A 564 -30.07 2.19 7.93
C GLY A 564 -29.53 2.85 9.20
N ARG A 565 -28.50 2.25 9.81
CA ARG A 565 -27.86 2.77 11.04
C ARG A 565 -26.38 3.09 10.90
N LEU A 566 -25.75 2.76 9.76
CA LEU A 566 -24.32 3.00 9.56
C LEU A 566 -24.13 4.37 8.87
N PRO A 567 -23.57 5.37 9.57
CA PRO A 567 -23.25 6.64 8.95
C PRO A 567 -22.03 6.53 8.04
N VAL A 568 -22.00 7.34 6.98
CA VAL A 568 -20.79 7.61 6.20
C VAL A 568 -20.25 8.98 6.57
N ARG A 569 -18.92 9.09 6.72
CA ARG A 569 -18.27 10.28 7.25
C ARG A 569 -17.19 10.82 6.33
N ALA A 570 -17.07 12.14 6.26
CA ALA A 570 -15.94 12.84 5.64
C ALA A 570 -15.56 14.06 6.47
N SER A 571 -14.31 14.48 6.38
CA SER A 571 -13.84 15.70 7.04
C SER A 571 -12.92 16.51 6.14
N THR A 572 -12.99 17.83 6.26
CA THR A 572 -12.08 18.79 5.61
C THR A 572 -11.75 19.92 6.56
N VAL A 573 -10.80 20.77 6.18
CA VAL A 573 -10.46 22.01 6.88
C VAL A 573 -10.91 23.19 6.02
N ALA A 574 -11.38 24.26 6.65
CA ALA A 574 -11.54 25.58 6.01
C ALA A 574 -11.05 26.69 6.93
N THR A 575 -10.73 27.84 6.35
CA THR A 575 -10.23 29.00 7.10
C THR A 575 -11.21 30.15 6.99
N VAL A 576 -11.75 30.63 8.11
CA VAL A 576 -12.48 31.90 8.11
C VAL A 576 -11.44 33.02 8.03
N PRO A 577 -11.49 33.89 7.00
CA PRO A 577 -10.48 34.91 6.81
C PRO A 577 -10.57 36.01 7.89
N ALA A 578 -9.52 36.81 8.00
CA ALA A 578 -9.51 37.99 8.87
C ALA A 578 -10.65 38.96 8.50
N GLU A 579 -11.14 39.74 9.47
CA GLU A 579 -12.31 40.59 9.27
C GLU A 579 -12.15 41.63 8.14
N ALA A 580 -10.91 42.07 7.90
CA ALA A 580 -10.54 43.00 6.85
C ALA A 580 -10.46 42.37 5.44
N ALA A 581 -10.57 41.04 5.31
CA ALA A 581 -10.47 40.36 4.03
C ALA A 581 -11.70 40.66 3.15
N GLU A 582 -11.44 41.01 1.89
CA GLU A 582 -12.50 41.28 0.92
C GLU A 582 -12.92 40.03 0.13
N VAL A 583 -12.12 38.96 0.18
CA VAL A 583 -12.33 37.69 -0.52
C VAL A 583 -12.33 36.52 0.47
N GLY A 584 -13.23 35.57 0.28
CA GLY A 584 -13.29 34.32 1.03
C GLY A 584 -12.10 33.38 0.75
N THR A 585 -11.94 32.37 1.59
CA THR A 585 -10.93 31.31 1.38
C THR A 585 -11.55 30.13 0.64
N GLY A 586 -10.85 29.67 -0.40
CA GLY A 586 -11.29 28.53 -1.20
C GLY A 586 -12.43 28.86 -2.17
N LEU A 587 -12.70 27.90 -3.04
CA LEU A 587 -13.71 27.96 -4.10
C LEU A 587 -14.65 26.78 -3.95
N LEU A 588 -15.95 26.97 -4.14
CA LEU A 588 -16.91 25.86 -4.24
C LEU A 588 -17.20 25.57 -5.71
N ALA A 589 -17.19 24.29 -6.10
CA ALA A 589 -17.42 23.89 -7.47
C ALA A 589 -18.89 23.57 -7.76
N LEU A 590 -19.32 23.93 -8.97
CA LEU A 590 -20.57 23.54 -9.56
C LEU A 590 -20.30 22.93 -10.93
N ARG A 591 -20.99 21.83 -11.23
CA ARG A 591 -20.93 21.14 -12.53
C ARG A 591 -22.19 21.37 -13.33
N ARG A 592 -22.04 21.48 -14.66
CA ARG A 592 -23.13 21.38 -15.61
C ARG A 592 -22.77 20.40 -16.71
N GLY A 593 -23.64 19.44 -17.01
CA GLY A 593 -23.37 18.46 -18.05
C GLY A 593 -24.60 17.64 -18.43
N PRO A 594 -24.41 16.54 -19.18
CA PRO A 594 -25.50 15.69 -19.64
C PRO A 594 -26.42 15.20 -18.51
N SER A 595 -25.86 14.96 -17.31
CA SER A 595 -26.62 14.49 -16.14
C SER A 595 -27.35 15.59 -15.36
N THR A 596 -27.06 16.87 -15.59
CA THR A 596 -27.69 18.00 -14.88
C THR A 596 -28.49 18.92 -15.80
N GLY A 597 -28.45 18.67 -17.12
CA GLY A 597 -29.13 19.47 -18.13
C GLY A 597 -28.60 20.91 -18.21
N LEU A 598 -29.51 21.88 -18.08
CA LEU A 598 -29.17 23.31 -18.14
C LEU A 598 -28.73 23.88 -16.78
N ALA A 599 -28.91 23.13 -15.68
CA ALA A 599 -28.63 23.60 -14.33
C ALA A 599 -27.18 23.33 -13.92
N TYR A 600 -26.60 24.32 -13.22
CA TYR A 600 -25.37 24.13 -12.45
C TYR A 600 -25.71 23.53 -11.09
N MET A 601 -25.10 22.39 -10.77
CA MET A 601 -25.30 21.66 -9.52
C MET A 601 -24.02 21.70 -8.69
N PRO A 602 -24.07 22.07 -7.39
CA PRO A 602 -22.93 21.98 -6.49
C PRO A 602 -22.33 20.57 -6.45
N THR A 603 -21.00 20.48 -6.39
CA THR A 603 -20.29 19.20 -6.37
C THR A 603 -19.07 19.26 -5.48
N ALA A 604 -18.82 18.18 -4.74
CA ALA A 604 -17.58 17.94 -3.99
C ALA A 604 -16.69 16.90 -4.68
N ASP A 605 -17.14 16.29 -5.78
CA ASP A 605 -16.32 15.43 -6.62
C ASP A 605 -15.45 16.28 -7.57
N PRO A 606 -14.11 16.26 -7.45
CA PRO A 606 -13.23 17.04 -8.31
C PRO A 606 -13.04 16.41 -9.70
N ARG A 607 -13.72 15.30 -10.01
CA ARG A 607 -13.65 14.62 -11.30
C ARG A 607 -14.73 15.14 -12.24
N PHE A 608 -14.30 15.52 -13.44
CA PHE A 608 -15.15 16.05 -14.49
C PHE A 608 -14.89 15.33 -15.81
N ARG A 609 -15.92 15.21 -16.63
CA ARG A 609 -15.82 14.78 -18.02
C ARG A 609 -15.64 15.98 -18.93
N ARG A 610 -15.05 15.76 -20.11
CA ARG A 610 -14.85 16.79 -21.13
C ARG A 610 -16.17 17.40 -21.64
N THR A 611 -17.27 16.68 -21.50
CA THR A 611 -18.62 17.14 -21.86
C THR A 611 -19.26 18.03 -20.80
N GLU A 612 -18.64 18.19 -19.63
CA GLU A 612 -19.11 19.05 -18.55
C GLU A 612 -18.54 20.47 -18.65
N ARG A 613 -19.18 21.40 -17.94
CA ARG A 613 -18.70 22.74 -17.64
C ARG A 613 -18.44 22.84 -16.15
N LEU A 614 -17.35 23.51 -15.79
CA LEU A 614 -16.98 23.82 -14.42
C LEU A 614 -17.26 25.29 -14.15
N ARG A 615 -18.00 25.53 -13.07
CA ARG A 615 -18.14 26.85 -12.45
C ARG A 615 -17.59 26.78 -11.04
N VAL A 616 -16.83 27.78 -10.63
CA VAL A 616 -16.36 27.94 -9.26
C VAL A 616 -16.86 29.25 -8.68
N GLU A 617 -17.22 29.25 -7.40
CA GLU A 617 -17.76 30.40 -6.69
C GLU A 617 -16.96 30.68 -5.41
N VAL A 618 -16.67 31.96 -5.16
CA VAL A 618 -16.03 32.45 -3.93
C VAL A 618 -16.79 33.66 -3.38
N PRO A 619 -17.04 33.75 -2.05
CA PRO A 619 -17.63 34.94 -1.44
C PRO A 619 -16.73 36.17 -1.60
N VAL A 620 -17.32 37.31 -1.97
CA VAL A 620 -16.63 38.61 -2.06
C VAL A 620 -17.41 39.70 -1.33
N VAL A 621 -16.70 40.69 -0.75
CA VAL A 621 -17.28 41.75 0.08
C VAL A 621 -17.38 43.07 -0.68
N GLY A 622 -18.61 43.47 -1.00
CA GLY A 622 -18.91 44.71 -1.73
C GLY A 622 -18.77 44.59 -3.25
N THR A 623 -18.97 45.70 -3.96
CA THR A 623 -18.98 45.77 -5.43
C THR A 623 -17.62 46.20 -5.99
N GLY A 624 -17.42 46.03 -7.31
CA GLY A 624 -16.22 46.54 -8.01
C GLY A 624 -15.02 45.59 -8.08
N HIS A 625 -15.18 44.32 -7.69
CA HIS A 625 -14.14 43.30 -7.90
C HIS A 625 -13.99 42.98 -9.39
N THR A 626 -12.77 43.03 -9.89
CA THR A 626 -12.41 42.49 -11.21
C THR A 626 -11.73 41.14 -11.02
N GLY A 627 -12.02 40.17 -11.89
CA GLY A 627 -11.50 38.82 -11.79
C GLY A 627 -10.78 38.41 -13.07
N ALA A 628 -9.60 37.80 -12.91
CA ALA A 628 -8.78 37.27 -13.99
C ALA A 628 -8.58 35.76 -13.78
N PRO A 629 -9.52 34.91 -14.21
CA PRO A 629 -9.39 33.47 -14.09
C PRO A 629 -8.38 32.93 -15.11
N ARG A 630 -7.51 32.03 -14.66
CA ARG A 630 -6.48 31.38 -15.46
C ARG A 630 -6.56 29.89 -15.24
N LEU A 631 -6.60 29.13 -16.33
CA LEU A 631 -6.40 27.70 -16.25
C LEU A 631 -4.91 27.41 -16.22
N LEU A 632 -4.48 26.60 -15.27
CA LEU A 632 -3.11 26.14 -15.11
C LEU A 632 -3.06 24.63 -15.29
N THR A 633 -1.95 24.16 -15.86
CA THR A 633 -1.55 22.75 -15.83
C THR A 633 -1.16 22.33 -14.40
N ARG A 634 -0.98 21.02 -14.17
CA ARG A 634 -0.45 20.50 -12.89
C ARG A 634 0.92 21.10 -12.53
N GLU A 635 1.70 21.49 -13.53
CA GLU A 635 3.00 22.15 -13.37
C GLU A 635 2.89 23.68 -13.17
N GLY A 636 1.67 24.21 -13.01
CA GLY A 636 1.41 25.63 -12.77
C GLY A 636 1.56 26.51 -14.01
N GLN A 637 1.74 25.92 -15.19
CA GLN A 637 1.87 26.66 -16.44
C GLN A 637 0.49 27.10 -16.95
N PRO A 638 0.32 28.38 -17.33
CA PRO A 638 -0.95 28.88 -17.83
C PRO A 638 -1.30 28.27 -19.20
N MET A 639 -2.56 27.90 -19.35
CA MET A 639 -3.13 27.41 -20.60
C MET A 639 -3.88 28.53 -21.33
N PRO A 640 -3.86 28.56 -22.68
CA PRO A 640 -4.57 29.54 -23.48
C PRO A 640 -6.06 29.21 -23.60
N LEU A 641 -6.72 28.92 -22.48
CA LEU A 641 -8.16 28.66 -22.43
C LEU A 641 -8.84 29.83 -21.72
N VAL A 642 -9.84 30.40 -22.37
CA VAL A 642 -10.60 31.54 -21.83
C VAL A 642 -11.56 31.04 -20.76
N ALA A 643 -11.36 31.50 -19.53
CA ALA A 643 -12.35 31.41 -18.46
C ALA A 643 -13.06 32.76 -18.33
N ALA A 644 -14.38 32.73 -18.17
CA ALA A 644 -15.18 33.94 -18.00
C ALA A 644 -15.32 34.25 -16.50
N TYR A 645 -15.18 35.53 -16.14
CA TYR A 645 -15.47 36.02 -14.79
C TYR A 645 -16.74 36.85 -14.77
N SER A 646 -17.56 36.66 -13.74
CA SER A 646 -18.71 37.50 -13.44
C SER A 646 -18.95 37.54 -11.94
N THR A 647 -19.87 38.41 -11.51
CA THR A 647 -20.35 38.43 -10.12
C THR A 647 -21.84 38.16 -10.10
N ARG A 648 -22.33 37.43 -9.09
CA ARG A 648 -23.76 37.24 -8.85
C ARG A 648 -24.10 37.46 -7.39
N MET A 649 -25.31 37.94 -7.12
CA MET A 649 -25.85 38.02 -5.77
C MET A 649 -26.54 36.70 -5.42
N ASP A 650 -26.26 36.17 -4.23
CA ASP A 650 -27.00 35.07 -3.64
C ASP A 650 -28.07 35.66 -2.71
N ASP A 651 -29.27 35.86 -3.27
CA ASP A 651 -30.38 36.57 -2.62
C ASP A 651 -30.82 35.92 -1.30
N GLN A 652 -30.62 34.60 -1.15
CA GLN A 652 -31.02 33.87 0.05
C GLN A 652 -30.15 34.19 1.27
N ARG A 653 -28.89 34.58 1.06
CA ARG A 653 -27.92 34.85 2.13
C ARG A 653 -27.35 36.26 2.08
N ASN A 654 -27.79 37.07 1.13
CA ASN A 654 -27.31 38.44 0.89
C ASN A 654 -25.77 38.50 0.74
N VAL A 655 -25.19 37.52 0.04
CA VAL A 655 -23.74 37.41 -0.23
C VAL A 655 -23.48 37.63 -1.71
N THR A 656 -22.48 38.44 -2.04
CA THR A 656 -22.00 38.54 -3.43
C THR A 656 -20.96 37.45 -3.69
N LEU A 657 -21.08 36.75 -4.82
CA LEU A 657 -20.17 35.69 -5.23
C LEU A 657 -19.41 36.11 -6.48
N GLY A 658 -18.08 36.00 -6.43
CA GLY A 658 -17.24 35.99 -7.62
C GLY A 658 -17.35 34.62 -8.30
N VAL A 659 -17.61 34.62 -9.60
CA VAL A 659 -17.91 33.42 -10.38
C VAL A 659 -16.88 33.31 -11.51
N ALA A 660 -16.19 32.18 -11.59
CA ALA A 660 -15.38 31.83 -12.76
C ALA A 660 -15.96 30.58 -13.45
N GLU A 661 -16.17 30.66 -14.76
CA GLU A 661 -16.73 29.57 -15.58
C GLU A 661 -15.77 29.17 -16.71
N ILE A 662 -15.63 27.86 -16.92
CA ILE A 662 -14.76 27.29 -17.95
C ILE A 662 -15.39 26.07 -18.64
N VAL A 663 -15.15 25.96 -19.95
CA VAL A 663 -15.57 24.80 -20.77
C VAL A 663 -14.45 23.77 -20.81
N LEU A 664 -14.75 22.51 -20.53
CA LEU A 664 -13.73 21.46 -20.36
C LEU A 664 -13.43 20.66 -21.64
N ALA A 665 -14.21 20.84 -22.70
CA ALA A 665 -14.09 20.09 -23.95
C ALA A 665 -12.67 20.05 -24.55
N PRO A 666 -11.88 21.14 -24.56
CA PRO A 666 -10.54 21.13 -25.13
C PRO A 666 -9.50 20.37 -24.28
N LEU A 667 -9.78 20.07 -23.02
CA LEU A 667 -8.80 19.52 -22.08
C LEU A 667 -8.64 18.02 -22.23
N ALA A 668 -7.40 17.53 -22.30
CA ALA A 668 -7.10 16.11 -22.24
C ALA A 668 -7.34 15.55 -20.82
N ALA A 669 -7.43 14.22 -20.70
CA ALA A 669 -7.46 13.57 -19.39
C ALA A 669 -6.20 13.95 -18.59
N GLY A 670 -6.38 14.37 -17.35
CA GLY A 670 -5.30 14.96 -16.56
C GLY A 670 -5.81 15.83 -15.42
N GLU A 671 -4.90 16.48 -14.72
CA GLU A 671 -5.20 17.35 -13.58
C GLU A 671 -4.85 18.80 -13.91
N TYR A 672 -5.71 19.69 -13.46
CA TYR A 672 -5.65 21.10 -13.78
C TYR A 672 -6.03 21.93 -12.56
N VAL A 673 -5.59 23.19 -12.56
CA VAL A 673 -5.95 24.15 -11.52
C VAL A 673 -6.60 25.36 -12.18
N LEU A 674 -7.81 25.70 -11.76
CA LEU A 674 -8.43 26.97 -12.08
C LEU A 674 -8.03 27.98 -11.00
N GLU A 675 -7.13 28.89 -11.34
CA GLU A 675 -6.73 30.01 -10.50
C GLU A 675 -7.63 31.21 -10.80
N LEU A 676 -8.13 31.88 -9.77
CA LEU A 676 -8.89 33.11 -9.88
C LEU A 676 -8.18 34.20 -9.08
N THR A 677 -7.62 35.17 -9.80
CA THR A 677 -7.08 36.41 -9.22
C THR A 677 -8.20 37.45 -9.15
N LEU A 678 -8.49 37.95 -7.95
CA LEU A 678 -9.48 38.98 -7.69
C LEU A 678 -8.79 40.27 -7.26
N THR A 679 -9.17 41.39 -7.88
CA THR A 679 -8.60 42.70 -7.59
C THR A 679 -9.69 43.71 -7.28
N LYS A 680 -9.52 44.44 -6.17
CA LYS A 680 -10.35 45.59 -5.77
C LYS A 680 -9.44 46.71 -5.25
N GLY A 681 -9.46 47.85 -5.94
CA GLY A 681 -8.53 48.94 -5.65
C GLY A 681 -7.07 48.52 -5.81
N ARG A 682 -6.30 48.52 -4.71
CA ARG A 682 -4.90 48.04 -4.65
C ARG A 682 -4.74 46.64 -4.05
N ALA A 683 -5.82 46.02 -3.54
CA ALA A 683 -5.78 44.69 -2.97
C ALA A 683 -5.95 43.63 -4.06
N THR A 684 -5.13 42.57 -3.99
CA THR A 684 -5.18 41.43 -4.91
C THR A 684 -5.15 40.15 -4.10
N ASP A 685 -6.16 39.31 -4.28
CA ASP A 685 -6.30 38.00 -3.65
C ASP A 685 -6.31 36.90 -4.72
N ILE A 686 -5.68 35.77 -4.41
CA ILE A 686 -5.59 34.62 -5.32
C ILE A 686 -6.20 33.39 -4.65
N VAL A 687 -7.20 32.80 -5.30
CA VAL A 687 -7.80 31.52 -4.89
C VAL A 687 -7.69 30.52 -6.04
N ALA A 688 -7.60 29.24 -5.71
CA ALA A 688 -7.37 28.18 -6.69
C ALA A 688 -8.23 26.96 -6.41
N TYR A 689 -8.70 26.30 -7.48
CA TYR A 689 -9.46 25.06 -7.41
C TYR A 689 -8.83 24.00 -8.31
N GLY A 690 -8.44 22.88 -7.72
CA GLY A 690 -7.94 21.72 -8.46
C GLY A 690 -9.09 20.87 -8.98
N PHE A 691 -8.96 20.33 -10.19
CA PHE A 691 -9.88 19.34 -10.73
C PHE A 691 -9.18 18.35 -11.66
N ARG A 692 -9.83 17.21 -11.93
CA ARG A 692 -9.35 16.14 -12.81
C ARG A 692 -10.32 15.89 -13.96
N ILE A 693 -9.81 15.84 -15.18
CA ILE A 693 -10.53 15.35 -16.34
C ILE A 693 -10.40 13.83 -16.40
N VAL A 694 -11.53 13.13 -16.27
CA VAL A 694 -11.64 11.68 -16.40
C VAL A 694 -12.28 11.30 -17.75
N PRO A 695 -11.97 10.10 -18.29
CA PRO A 695 -12.57 9.60 -19.53
C PRO A 695 -14.10 9.59 -19.54
#